data_AF-A0A418CFW0-F1
#
_entry.id   AF-A0A418CFW0-F1
#
_cell.length_a   1.000
_cell.length_b   1.000
_cell.length_c   1.000
_cell.angle_alpha   90.00
_cell.angle_beta   90.00
_cell.angle_gamma   90.00
#
_symmetry.space_group_name_H-M   'P 1'
#
loop_
_entity.id
_entity.type
_entity.pdbx_description
1 polymer ?
#
loop_
_entity_poly.entity_id
_entity_poly.type
_entity_poly.pdbx_seq_one_letter_code
_entity_poly.pdbx_strand_id
1 'polypeptide(L)'
;MLGGQRTAEKTTMSYVTFNGDLTPRAKQQLTTTELIKRAEKLDYYLQLAYGYAKQIEDMAPIATVSSPLVQHAWECRRHVVPPPFRASPEFTHMQYTAVRTQDPINFSRDGYVLRVKECGNDVKVFVTITMYNEPASQLESTLVGLAKGIAYMCEQHGYDYWQHVVISIVADGRSKINPSMLTYLSTLGCFDKPTMVQMSMGIAAEVHLFEATVQMPTATDGLFYPPMQVIFALKEANNGKLHSHLWFFNAFCEQLAPKYTVLVDVGTIPAETSVYRLIRSMERNAQIGGVAGEIAVDRPQFFNPVIAAQHFEYKIANIMDASLQSVFGFIGVLPGAFSAYRYQAIRAIDGEGPLVEYFKSLTASKKELGCVCWLFVGNMYLAEDRILCFEILARRDCNWTMHYVKDAIASTDVPEVITLVDLIKQRRRWLNGSFFAGLFAIWNFGRVWRDTSHSVARKCIFTLQFTYMAVLNVLNWFLLSNLFLAFYYILSLALFYRSPVLLRVTLTMYFVLVGSLIATAISLFALTGQVHFMDIRPDLVSCSVADWELPAGAVSSIGLVFLSAFSHGEFSILASTIQYYFMLPTFIQSVAAEHEDVDSSFRVFRSVLLLTWLLSNGAWLYMATSFISCSCYLKYLSFTVAVVNIIRFFGAIVFLAFRIMRGATQCAAKVCYLTAAADCLPRFRQDTSNV
;
A
#
# COMPACT_ATOMS: atom_id res chain seq x y z
N MET A 1 -16.04 -22.76 37.80
CA MET A 1 -14.66 -22.64 38.29
C MET A 1 -13.81 -22.14 37.15
N LEU A 2 -13.19 -20.97 37.37
CA LEU A 2 -11.97 -20.40 36.78
C LEU A 2 -12.20 -18.90 36.63
N GLY A 3 -11.69 -18.18 37.63
CA GLY A 3 -11.59 -16.74 37.63
C GLY A 3 -10.33 -16.26 36.91
N GLY A 4 -10.30 -14.97 36.63
CA GLY A 4 -9.15 -14.23 36.15
C GLY A 4 -9.34 -12.75 36.46
N GLN A 5 -8.77 -12.32 37.59
CA GLN A 5 -8.68 -10.92 38.01
C GLN A 5 -7.82 -10.12 37.04
N ARG A 6 -8.16 -8.84 36.80
CA ARG A 6 -7.37 -7.68 37.25
C ARG A 6 -7.99 -6.32 36.85
N THR A 7 -8.37 -5.59 37.91
CA THR A 7 -8.13 -4.16 38.15
C THR A 7 -8.56 -3.14 37.10
N ALA A 8 -9.79 -2.62 37.28
CA ALA A 8 -10.15 -1.27 36.85
C ALA A 8 -10.05 -0.33 38.07
N GLU A 9 -9.21 0.69 37.96
CA GLU A 9 -9.15 1.81 38.89
C GLU A 9 -10.41 2.66 38.80
N LYS A 10 -10.80 3.17 39.97
CA LYS A 10 -12.07 3.82 40.28
C LYS A 10 -12.30 5.08 39.45
N THR A 11 -13.38 5.13 38.68
CA THR A 11 -14.05 6.37 38.33
C THR A 11 -15.35 6.46 39.12
N THR A 12 -15.43 7.44 40.00
CA THR A 12 -16.54 7.69 40.90
C THR A 12 -17.75 8.19 40.09
N MET A 13 -18.56 7.27 39.56
CA MET A 13 -19.92 7.61 39.14
C MET A 13 -20.78 7.80 40.38
N SER A 14 -21.28 9.02 40.58
CA SER A 14 -22.31 9.34 41.55
C SER A 14 -23.59 8.58 41.21
N TYR A 15 -23.78 7.43 41.86
CA TYR A 15 -25.04 6.70 41.83
C TYR A 15 -26.12 7.57 42.48
N VAL A 16 -27.20 7.80 41.75
CA VAL A 16 -28.48 8.23 42.33
C VAL A 16 -28.90 7.15 43.32
N THR A 17 -28.85 7.44 44.62
CA THR A 17 -29.27 6.54 45.68
C THR A 17 -30.79 6.40 45.65
N PHE A 18 -31.28 5.27 45.14
CA PHE A 18 -32.62 4.80 45.46
C PHE A 18 -32.64 4.32 46.91
N ASN A 19 -33.06 5.20 47.82
CA ASN A 19 -33.46 4.80 49.17
C ASN A 19 -34.80 4.09 49.09
N GLY A 20 -34.76 2.76 49.05
CA GLY A 20 -35.91 1.90 49.23
C GLY A 20 -35.43 0.59 49.83
N ASP A 21 -35.90 0.28 51.03
CA ASP A 21 -35.56 -0.91 51.81
C ASP A 21 -35.64 -2.20 50.96
N LEU A 22 -34.49 -2.83 50.72
CA LEU A 22 -34.41 -4.13 50.08
C LEU A 22 -34.81 -5.22 51.07
N THR A 23 -36.10 -5.55 51.10
CA THR A 23 -36.57 -6.82 51.64
C THR A 23 -36.04 -7.98 50.79
N PRO A 24 -35.68 -9.14 51.38
CA PRO A 24 -35.22 -10.30 50.62
C PRO A 24 -36.43 -10.96 49.94
N ARG A 25 -36.85 -10.47 48.77
CA ARG A 25 -37.85 -11.14 47.97
C ARG A 25 -37.23 -12.38 47.32
N ALA A 26 -37.83 -13.51 47.67
CA ALA A 26 -37.59 -14.86 47.18
C ALA A 26 -37.19 -14.90 45.69
N LYS A 27 -36.24 -15.77 45.34
CA LYS A 27 -36.00 -16.22 43.96
C LYS A 27 -37.28 -16.86 43.42
N GLN A 28 -38.18 -16.05 42.85
CA GLN A 28 -39.24 -16.56 41.98
C GLN A 28 -38.54 -17.23 40.78
N GLN A 29 -38.76 -18.52 40.60
CA GLN A 29 -38.49 -19.19 39.33
C GLN A 29 -39.38 -18.54 38.27
N LEU A 30 -38.85 -17.52 37.61
CA LEU A 30 -39.51 -16.86 36.49
C LEU A 30 -39.77 -17.92 35.41
N THR A 31 -41.03 -18.04 35.01
CA THR A 31 -41.41 -18.89 33.88
C THR A 31 -40.73 -18.37 32.61
N THR A 32 -40.41 -19.26 31.66
CA THR A 32 -39.74 -18.91 30.40
C THR A 32 -40.47 -17.79 29.65
N THR A 33 -41.79 -17.79 29.69
CA THR A 33 -42.66 -16.77 29.08
C THR A 33 -42.47 -15.38 29.70
N GLU A 34 -42.20 -15.33 31.01
CA GLU A 34 -42.02 -14.08 31.74
C GLU A 34 -40.61 -13.51 31.57
N LEU A 35 -39.61 -14.39 31.39
CA LEU A 35 -38.27 -14.00 30.96
C LEU A 35 -38.29 -13.37 29.56
N ILE A 36 -39.02 -13.97 28.61
CA ILE A 36 -39.15 -13.44 27.24
C ILE A 36 -39.81 -12.06 27.28
N LYS A 37 -40.92 -11.88 28.01
CA LYS A 37 -41.57 -10.57 28.15
C LYS A 37 -40.68 -9.51 28.77
N ARG A 38 -39.82 -9.87 29.74
CA ARG A 38 -38.85 -8.94 30.33
C ARG A 38 -37.72 -8.60 29.36
N ALA A 39 -37.27 -9.55 28.55
CA ALA A 39 -36.28 -9.30 27.51
C ALA A 39 -36.83 -8.37 26.43
N GLU A 40 -38.06 -8.58 25.97
CA GLU A 40 -38.75 -7.69 25.02
C GLU A 40 -38.93 -6.28 25.58
N LYS A 41 -39.31 -6.17 26.86
CA LYS A 41 -39.47 -4.87 27.54
C LYS A 41 -38.13 -4.16 27.72
N LEU A 42 -37.06 -4.88 28.01
CA LEU A 42 -35.71 -4.34 28.08
C LEU A 42 -35.23 -3.85 26.70
N ASP A 43 -35.48 -4.62 25.65
CA ASP A 43 -35.14 -4.26 24.28
C ASP A 43 -35.89 -2.99 23.83
N TYR A 44 -37.18 -2.89 24.17
CA TYR A 44 -37.98 -1.69 23.94
C TYR A 44 -37.39 -0.45 24.65
N TYR A 45 -37.04 -0.55 25.94
CA TYR A 45 -36.44 0.58 26.66
C TYR A 45 -35.03 0.92 26.16
N LEU A 46 -34.25 -0.07 25.73
CA LEU A 46 -32.96 0.16 25.06
C LEU A 46 -33.16 0.94 23.77
N GLN A 47 -34.07 0.52 22.90
CA GLN A 47 -34.40 1.23 21.65
C GLN A 47 -34.87 2.66 21.92
N LEU A 48 -35.70 2.86 22.95
CA LEU A 48 -36.16 4.20 23.35
C LEU A 48 -34.99 5.08 23.83
N ALA A 49 -34.10 4.54 24.67
CA ALA A 49 -32.92 5.23 25.16
C ALA A 49 -31.94 5.58 24.03
N TYR A 50 -31.73 4.67 23.08
CA TYR A 50 -30.96 4.94 21.86
C TYR A 50 -31.61 6.04 21.01
N GLY A 51 -32.93 6.03 20.87
CA GLY A 51 -33.67 7.07 20.15
C GLY A 51 -33.51 8.46 20.76
N TYR A 52 -33.62 8.58 22.09
CA TYR A 52 -33.40 9.85 22.79
C TYR A 52 -31.94 10.30 22.75
N ALA A 53 -30.98 9.38 22.88
CA ALA A 53 -29.55 9.71 22.77
C ALA A 53 -29.21 10.28 21.38
N LYS A 54 -29.74 9.67 20.32
CA LYS A 54 -29.57 10.14 18.94
C LYS A 54 -30.19 11.52 18.71
N GLN A 55 -31.38 11.78 19.26
CA GLN A 55 -32.01 13.11 19.19
C GLN A 55 -31.20 14.20 19.91
N ILE A 56 -30.56 13.86 21.04
CA ILE A 56 -29.68 14.79 21.77
C ILE A 56 -28.38 15.04 20.97
N GLU A 57 -27.84 14.00 20.33
CA GLU A 57 -26.66 14.07 19.46
C GLU A 57 -26.88 15.01 18.26
N ASP A 58 -28.01 14.84 17.56
CA ASP A 58 -28.41 15.65 16.41
C ASP A 58 -28.69 17.14 16.78
N MET A 59 -29.05 17.43 18.03
CA MET A 59 -29.36 18.79 18.52
C MET A 59 -28.20 19.51 19.21
N ALA A 60 -27.09 18.82 19.53
CA ALA A 60 -25.99 19.44 20.26
C ALA A 60 -25.06 20.21 19.30
N PRO A 61 -24.84 21.52 19.52
CA PRO A 61 -24.05 22.36 18.61
C PRO A 61 -22.60 21.88 18.55
N ILE A 62 -22.03 21.91 17.35
CA ILE A 62 -20.60 21.61 17.14
C ILE A 62 -19.80 22.78 17.70
N ALA A 63 -19.03 22.50 18.75
CA ALA A 63 -18.13 23.47 19.36
C ALA A 63 -16.75 23.37 18.70
N THR A 64 -16.30 24.46 18.08
CA THR A 64 -14.95 24.62 17.55
C THR A 64 -14.18 25.59 18.45
N VAL A 65 -13.00 25.18 18.90
CA VAL A 65 -12.12 26.01 19.74
C VAL A 65 -10.98 26.51 18.88
N SER A 66 -10.75 27.83 18.87
CA SER A 66 -9.59 28.43 18.18
C SER A 66 -8.55 28.85 19.19
N SER A 67 -7.29 28.48 18.98
CA SER A 67 -6.17 28.78 19.87
C SER A 67 -4.98 29.36 19.09
N PRO A 68 -4.29 30.42 19.57
CA PRO A 68 -3.19 31.09 18.85
C PRO A 68 -1.85 30.30 18.87
N LEU A 69 -1.92 28.97 18.87
CA LEU A 69 -0.74 28.10 18.99
C LEU A 69 0.21 28.17 17.81
N VAL A 70 -0.30 28.39 16.59
CA VAL A 70 0.56 28.56 15.42
C VAL A 70 1.42 29.79 15.64
N GLN A 71 0.84 30.88 16.14
CA GLN A 71 1.57 32.09 16.54
C GLN A 71 2.66 31.82 17.57
N HIS A 72 2.31 31.16 18.67
CA HIS A 72 3.28 30.81 19.70
C HIS A 72 4.39 29.88 19.19
N ALA A 73 4.08 28.98 18.26
CA ALA A 73 5.06 28.04 17.71
C ALA A 73 6.18 28.75 16.92
N TRP A 74 5.88 29.81 16.15
CA TRP A 74 6.91 30.58 15.46
C TRP A 74 7.56 31.67 16.31
N GLU A 75 6.85 32.24 17.30
CA GLU A 75 7.45 33.16 18.28
C GLU A 75 8.48 32.47 19.19
N CYS A 76 8.22 31.22 19.59
CA CYS A 76 9.13 30.44 20.44
C CYS A 76 10.35 29.90 19.68
N ARG A 77 10.31 29.81 18.34
CA ARG A 77 11.46 29.40 17.54
C ARG A 77 12.45 30.57 17.47
N ARG A 78 13.70 30.35 17.91
CA ARG A 78 14.81 31.32 17.86
C ARG A 78 15.28 31.64 16.43
N HIS A 79 14.39 31.81 15.46
CA HIS A 79 14.77 32.27 14.13
C HIS A 79 14.88 33.80 14.15
N VAL A 80 15.97 34.31 13.57
CA VAL A 80 16.27 35.76 13.48
C VAL A 80 15.22 36.49 12.63
N VAL A 81 14.51 35.76 11.75
CA VAL A 81 13.49 36.29 10.84
C VAL A 81 12.17 35.54 11.06
N PRO A 82 11.07 36.26 11.36
CA PRO A 82 9.76 35.63 11.53
C PRO A 82 9.14 35.24 10.17
N PRO A 83 8.15 34.33 10.11
CA PRO A 83 7.66 33.74 8.85
C PRO A 83 7.00 34.77 7.91
N PRO A 84 6.95 34.58 6.58
CA PRO A 84 6.44 35.59 5.66
C PRO A 84 4.95 35.91 5.85
N PHE A 85 4.10 34.91 6.15
CA PHE A 85 2.67 35.12 6.36
C PHE A 85 2.30 35.13 7.85
N ARG A 86 1.69 36.23 8.33
CA ARG A 86 1.33 36.40 9.76
C ARG A 86 0.02 37.13 10.04
N ALA A 87 -0.53 37.84 9.06
CA ALA A 87 -1.63 38.78 9.31
C ALA A 87 -3.01 38.10 9.41
N SER A 88 -3.20 36.95 8.74
CA SER A 88 -4.50 36.26 8.71
C SER A 88 -4.68 35.33 9.91
N PRO A 89 -5.91 35.16 10.43
CA PRO A 89 -6.28 34.12 11.39
C PRO A 89 -5.83 32.71 10.97
N GLU A 90 -5.72 32.46 9.66
CA GLU A 90 -5.22 31.21 9.08
C GLU A 90 -3.81 30.82 9.57
N PHE A 91 -2.92 31.82 9.71
CA PHE A 91 -1.51 31.61 10.05
C PHE A 91 -1.20 31.82 11.54
N THR A 92 -2.21 32.15 12.34
CA THR A 92 -2.06 32.48 13.77
C THR A 92 -2.79 31.49 14.66
N HIS A 93 -3.99 31.07 14.26
CA HIS A 93 -4.86 30.21 15.07
C HIS A 93 -4.91 28.79 14.51
N MET A 94 -4.85 27.81 15.42
CA MET A 94 -5.23 26.42 15.18
C MET A 94 -6.69 26.24 15.61
N GLN A 95 -7.50 25.59 14.76
CA GLN A 95 -8.88 25.24 15.08
C GLN A 95 -8.95 23.78 15.52
N TYR A 96 -9.60 23.54 16.67
CA TYR A 96 -9.87 22.23 17.21
C TYR A 96 -11.38 21.93 17.16
N THR A 97 -11.72 20.75 16.65
CA THR A 97 -13.10 20.25 16.60
C THR A 97 -13.15 18.82 17.14
N ALA A 98 -14.03 18.58 18.11
CA ALA A 98 -14.31 17.23 18.62
C ALA A 98 -15.38 16.55 17.75
N VAL A 99 -14.96 15.58 16.92
CA VAL A 99 -15.85 14.84 16.03
C VAL A 99 -16.46 13.67 16.79
N ARG A 100 -17.78 13.64 16.87
CA ARG A 100 -18.58 12.64 17.60
C ARG A 100 -19.16 11.57 16.68
N THR A 101 -19.21 11.86 15.39
CA THR A 101 -19.74 10.98 14.34
C THR A 101 -19.10 9.60 14.41
N GLN A 102 -19.94 8.57 14.57
CA GLN A 102 -19.51 7.17 14.60
C GLN A 102 -19.21 6.59 13.21
N ASP A 103 -19.90 7.09 12.18
CA ASP A 103 -19.71 6.64 10.80
C ASP A 103 -19.12 7.78 9.96
N PRO A 104 -17.86 7.68 9.51
CA PRO A 104 -17.20 8.75 8.73
C PRO A 104 -17.99 9.23 7.51
N ILE A 105 -18.86 8.38 6.94
CA ILE A 105 -19.72 8.73 5.79
C ILE A 105 -20.69 9.86 6.13
N ASN A 106 -21.15 9.95 7.39
CA ASN A 106 -22.10 10.95 7.83
C ASN A 106 -21.44 12.26 8.29
N PHE A 107 -20.10 12.37 8.28
CA PHE A 107 -19.38 13.55 8.76
C PHE A 107 -19.93 14.88 8.24
N SER A 108 -20.15 15.00 6.93
CA SER A 108 -20.73 16.23 6.34
C SER A 108 -22.23 16.38 6.61
N ARG A 109 -22.96 15.28 6.81
CA ARG A 109 -24.40 15.29 7.10
C ARG A 109 -24.70 15.69 8.54
N ASP A 110 -23.81 15.33 9.45
CA ASP A 110 -23.87 15.65 10.87
C ASP A 110 -23.48 17.12 11.16
N GLY A 111 -23.14 17.89 10.11
CA GLY A 111 -22.90 19.33 10.18
C GLY A 111 -21.45 19.75 10.38
N TYR A 112 -20.50 18.81 10.40
CA TYR A 112 -19.07 19.15 10.51
C TYR A 112 -18.54 19.76 9.21
N VAL A 113 -17.81 20.88 9.32
CA VAL A 113 -17.19 21.59 8.19
C VAL A 113 -15.70 21.75 8.47
N LEU A 114 -14.87 21.39 7.50
CA LEU A 114 -13.42 21.59 7.50
C LEU A 114 -13.11 23.06 7.23
N ARG A 115 -12.16 23.61 7.97
CA ARG A 115 -11.68 24.99 7.83
C ARG A 115 -11.29 25.35 6.41
N VAL A 116 -10.63 24.43 5.69
CA VAL A 116 -10.21 24.65 4.29
C VAL A 116 -11.40 24.99 3.39
N LYS A 117 -12.57 24.37 3.66
CA LYS A 117 -13.81 24.66 2.94
C LYS A 117 -14.40 26.02 3.35
N GLU A 118 -14.31 26.39 4.62
CA GLU A 118 -14.73 27.71 5.11
C GLU A 118 -13.89 28.84 4.48
N CYS A 119 -12.60 28.59 4.24
CA CYS A 119 -11.71 29.51 3.54
C CYS A 119 -12.02 29.65 2.03
N GLY A 120 -12.87 28.79 1.46
CA GLY A 120 -13.24 28.84 0.04
C GLY A 120 -12.13 28.39 -0.92
N ASN A 121 -11.13 27.65 -0.43
CA ASN A 121 -10.00 27.17 -1.24
C ASN A 121 -10.44 26.01 -2.16
N ASP A 122 -10.18 26.14 -3.47
CA ASP A 122 -10.37 25.05 -4.44
C ASP A 122 -9.25 24.01 -4.29
N VAL A 123 -9.54 22.83 -3.73
CA VAL A 123 -8.51 21.82 -3.46
C VAL A 123 -8.27 20.97 -4.71
N LYS A 124 -7.06 21.07 -5.28
CA LYS A 124 -6.67 20.22 -6.44
C LYS A 124 -5.97 18.95 -6.00
N VAL A 125 -5.11 19.04 -4.98
CA VAL A 125 -4.28 17.93 -4.51
C VAL A 125 -4.53 17.74 -3.02
N PHE A 126 -4.97 16.55 -2.64
CA PHE A 126 -5.15 16.19 -1.23
C PHE A 126 -4.24 15.02 -0.89
N VAL A 127 -3.24 15.26 -0.05
CA VAL A 127 -2.29 14.26 0.41
C VAL A 127 -2.75 13.72 1.77
N THR A 128 -2.80 12.40 1.95
CA THR A 128 -2.99 11.78 3.26
C THR A 128 -1.71 11.11 3.72
N ILE A 129 -1.39 11.32 5.00
CA ILE A 129 -0.34 10.64 5.73
C ILE A 129 -0.99 9.76 6.79
N THR A 130 -0.88 8.44 6.68
CA THR A 130 -1.36 7.52 7.73
C THR A 130 -0.26 7.19 8.72
N MET A 131 -0.57 7.30 10.02
CA MET A 131 0.36 6.99 11.11
C MET A 131 -0.25 6.05 12.14
N TYR A 132 0.62 5.33 12.87
CA TYR A 132 0.27 4.48 14.00
C TYR A 132 1.12 4.76 15.24
N ASN A 133 2.39 4.33 15.26
CA ASN A 133 3.29 4.40 16.42
C ASN A 133 4.73 4.81 16.08
N GLU A 134 4.92 5.39 14.90
CA GLU A 134 6.21 5.83 14.38
C GLU A 134 6.84 6.95 15.25
N PRO A 135 8.17 7.09 15.26
CA PRO A 135 8.84 8.21 15.93
C PRO A 135 8.67 9.53 15.17
N ALA A 136 8.79 10.65 15.89
CA ALA A 136 8.64 12.00 15.31
C ALA A 136 9.56 12.28 14.10
N SER A 137 10.78 11.74 14.10
CA SER A 137 11.76 11.95 13.02
C SER A 137 11.27 11.49 11.64
N GLN A 138 10.45 10.45 11.59
CA GLN A 138 9.89 9.93 10.34
C GLN A 138 8.81 10.88 9.78
N LEU A 139 7.95 11.42 10.64
CA LEU A 139 6.95 12.41 10.22
C LEU A 139 7.61 13.72 9.79
N GLU A 140 8.61 14.18 10.54
CA GLU A 140 9.38 15.37 10.18
C GLU A 140 10.00 15.24 8.79
N SER A 141 10.69 14.13 8.52
CA SER A 141 11.32 13.88 7.22
C SER A 141 10.29 13.80 6.08
N THR A 142 9.14 13.19 6.34
CA THR A 142 8.01 13.10 5.39
C THR A 142 7.46 14.49 5.06
N LEU A 143 7.21 15.32 6.08
CA LEU A 143 6.68 16.68 5.92
C LEU A 143 7.68 17.60 5.21
N VAL A 144 8.98 17.49 5.50
CA VAL A 144 10.03 18.22 4.76
C VAL A 144 10.06 17.82 3.29
N GLY A 145 9.92 16.52 2.99
CA GLY A 145 9.81 16.03 1.60
C GLY A 145 8.61 16.61 0.86
N LEU A 146 7.44 16.65 1.52
CA LEU A 146 6.23 17.26 0.97
C LEU A 146 6.33 18.78 0.84
N ALA A 147 6.96 19.48 1.79
CA ALA A 147 7.20 20.92 1.73
C ALA A 147 8.05 21.31 0.51
N LYS A 148 9.12 20.56 0.25
CA LYS A 148 9.92 20.69 -0.99
C LYS A 148 9.07 20.43 -2.23
N GLY A 149 8.22 19.41 -2.18
CA GLY A 149 7.27 19.10 -3.25
C GLY A 149 6.29 20.25 -3.55
N ILE A 150 5.77 20.90 -2.52
CA ILE A 150 4.89 22.07 -2.65
C ILE A 150 5.66 23.25 -3.22
N ALA A 151 6.88 23.52 -2.75
CA ALA A 151 7.76 24.56 -3.31
C ALA A 151 7.96 24.38 -4.82
N TYR A 152 8.27 23.16 -5.26
CA TYR A 152 8.41 22.86 -6.68
C TYR A 152 7.11 23.08 -7.47
N MET A 153 5.95 22.71 -6.91
CA MET A 153 4.65 22.98 -7.55
C MET A 153 4.37 24.49 -7.67
N CYS A 154 4.70 25.26 -6.64
CA CYS A 154 4.60 26.73 -6.63
C CYS A 154 5.53 27.36 -7.68
N GLU A 155 6.73 26.83 -7.90
CA GLU A 155 7.61 27.31 -8.97
C GLU A 155 7.03 27.06 -10.38
N GLN A 156 6.31 25.95 -10.58
CA GLN A 156 5.73 25.62 -11.90
C GLN A 156 4.41 26.32 -12.19
N HIS A 157 3.58 26.58 -11.16
CA HIS A 157 2.21 27.07 -11.33
C HIS A 157 1.94 28.46 -10.73
N GLY A 158 2.93 29.07 -10.07
CA GLY A 158 2.80 30.33 -9.35
C GLY A 158 2.80 30.13 -7.83
N TYR A 159 3.25 31.15 -7.11
CA TYR A 159 3.50 31.05 -5.66
C TYR A 159 2.25 30.61 -4.88
N ASP A 160 1.06 31.12 -5.22
CA ASP A 160 -0.20 30.83 -4.51
C ASP A 160 -0.74 29.41 -4.71
N TYR A 161 -0.07 28.58 -5.52
CA TYR A 161 -0.51 27.21 -5.77
C TYR A 161 -0.58 26.34 -4.49
N TRP A 162 0.13 26.72 -3.41
CA TRP A 162 0.05 26.04 -2.12
C TRP A 162 -1.38 26.00 -1.55
N GLN A 163 -2.24 26.97 -1.89
CA GLN A 163 -3.64 27.01 -1.45
C GLN A 163 -4.47 25.85 -2.02
N HIS A 164 -4.05 25.30 -3.17
CA HIS A 164 -4.68 24.16 -3.81
C HIS A 164 -4.20 22.80 -3.29
N VAL A 165 -3.24 22.79 -2.35
CA VAL A 165 -2.66 21.58 -1.77
C VAL A 165 -2.98 21.51 -0.29
N VAL A 166 -3.61 20.40 0.10
CA VAL A 166 -3.97 20.12 1.51
C VAL A 166 -3.29 18.82 1.94
N ILE A 167 -2.84 18.79 3.19
CA ILE A 167 -2.24 17.60 3.79
C ILE A 167 -3.08 17.18 4.99
N SER A 168 -3.61 15.95 4.95
CA SER A 168 -4.24 15.31 6.09
C SER A 168 -3.26 14.35 6.74
N ILE A 169 -3.16 14.39 8.06
CA ILE A 169 -2.35 13.48 8.85
C ILE A 169 -3.33 12.73 9.76
N VAL A 170 -3.51 11.43 9.52
CA VAL A 170 -4.50 10.61 10.25
C VAL A 170 -3.78 9.63 11.18
N ALA A 171 -3.95 9.83 12.48
CA ALA A 171 -3.37 9.01 13.53
C ALA A 171 -4.33 7.97 14.09
N ASP A 172 -3.90 6.72 14.08
CA ASP A 172 -4.71 5.57 14.47
C ASP A 172 -4.55 5.19 15.94
N GLY A 173 -5.34 5.84 16.80
CA GLY A 173 -5.46 5.53 18.22
C GLY A 173 -4.59 6.42 19.10
N ARG A 174 -5.25 7.23 19.93
CA ARG A 174 -4.63 8.17 20.87
C ARG A 174 -3.71 7.52 21.89
N SER A 175 -4.01 6.29 22.30
CA SER A 175 -3.18 5.55 23.28
C SER A 175 -1.96 4.87 22.66
N LYS A 176 -1.91 4.72 21.33
CA LYS A 176 -0.86 3.99 20.60
C LYS A 176 0.19 4.90 19.98
N ILE A 177 -0.18 6.16 19.74
CA ILE A 177 0.74 7.16 19.18
C ILE A 177 1.98 7.37 20.06
N ASN A 178 3.12 7.55 19.42
CA ASN A 178 4.37 7.82 20.11
C ASN A 178 4.34 9.22 20.77
N PRO A 179 4.70 9.36 22.06
CA PRO A 179 4.72 10.66 22.74
C PRO A 179 5.60 11.70 22.04
N SER A 180 6.72 11.28 21.43
CA SER A 180 7.60 12.18 20.68
C SER A 180 6.87 12.86 19.51
N MET A 181 5.94 12.16 18.86
CA MET A 181 5.18 12.65 17.72
C MET A 181 4.20 13.76 18.12
N LEU A 182 3.51 13.59 19.26
CA LEU A 182 2.64 14.63 19.81
C LEU A 182 3.42 15.89 20.18
N THR A 183 4.60 15.74 20.79
CA THR A 183 5.48 16.88 21.11
C THR A 183 5.91 17.63 19.85
N TYR A 184 6.25 16.90 18.78
CA TYR A 184 6.62 17.50 17.50
C TYR A 184 5.45 18.25 16.85
N LEU A 185 4.25 17.66 16.82
CA LEU A 185 3.04 18.30 16.30
C LEU A 185 2.65 19.56 17.10
N SER A 186 2.82 19.55 18.42
CA SER A 186 2.64 20.75 19.24
C SER A 186 3.68 21.84 18.91
N THR A 187 4.93 21.45 18.66
CA THR A 187 6.00 22.37 18.25
C THR A 187 5.76 22.96 16.85
N LEU A 188 4.98 22.26 16.02
CA LEU A 188 4.56 22.74 14.69
C LEU A 188 3.32 23.65 14.78
N GLY A 189 2.59 23.64 15.90
CA GLY A 189 1.31 24.35 16.06
C GLY A 189 0.09 23.57 15.58
N CYS A 190 0.24 22.27 15.28
CA CYS A 190 -0.82 21.40 14.75
C CYS A 190 -1.54 20.58 15.83
N PHE A 191 -1.09 20.60 17.09
CA PHE A 191 -1.67 19.78 18.15
C PHE A 191 -1.60 20.47 19.51
N ASP A 192 -2.69 20.40 20.26
CA ASP A 192 -2.75 20.89 21.63
C ASP A 192 -3.51 19.96 22.55
N LYS A 193 -2.79 19.42 23.54
CA LYS A 193 -3.33 18.46 24.48
C LYS A 193 -4.36 19.07 25.47
N PRO A 194 -4.15 20.26 26.06
CA PRO A 194 -5.12 20.88 26.97
C PRO A 194 -6.46 21.22 26.32
N THR A 195 -6.46 21.57 25.02
CA THR A 195 -7.70 21.89 24.28
C THR A 195 -8.55 20.64 23.98
N MET A 196 -7.98 19.44 24.10
CA MET A 196 -8.72 18.20 23.84
C MET A 196 -9.81 17.94 24.87
N VAL A 197 -11.01 17.68 24.37
CA VAL A 197 -12.16 17.28 25.16
C VAL A 197 -12.55 15.85 24.78
N GLN A 198 -12.43 14.91 25.73
CA GLN A 198 -12.79 13.50 25.51
C GLN A 198 -14.30 13.29 25.40
N MET A 199 -15.09 14.07 26.16
CA MET A 199 -16.55 14.06 26.13
C MET A 199 -17.05 15.45 25.79
N SER A 200 -17.53 15.64 24.56
CA SER A 200 -18.19 16.88 24.16
C SER A 200 -19.69 16.72 24.34
N MET A 201 -20.29 17.49 25.25
CA MET A 201 -21.73 17.45 25.53
C MET A 201 -22.27 16.06 25.95
N GLY A 202 -21.46 15.27 26.68
CA GLY A 202 -21.83 13.94 27.17
C GLY A 202 -21.64 12.80 26.16
N ILE A 203 -21.19 13.08 24.94
CA ILE A 203 -20.88 12.09 23.90
C ILE A 203 -19.35 12.03 23.74
N ALA A 204 -18.81 10.81 23.68
CA ALA A 204 -17.40 10.60 23.48
C ALA A 204 -16.98 11.04 22.06
N ALA A 205 -15.86 11.76 21.95
CA ALA A 205 -15.28 12.05 20.65
C ALA A 205 -14.72 10.76 20.04
N GLU A 206 -14.97 10.53 18.75
CA GLU A 206 -14.31 9.46 18.01
C GLU A 206 -12.99 9.93 17.40
N VAL A 207 -12.99 11.16 16.88
CA VAL A 207 -11.82 11.79 16.26
C VAL A 207 -11.65 13.21 16.78
N HIS A 208 -10.41 13.55 17.11
CA HIS A 208 -9.98 14.90 17.44
C HIS A 208 -9.36 15.53 16.19
N LEU A 209 -10.03 16.55 15.66
CA LEU A 209 -9.59 17.24 14.46
C LEU A 209 -8.88 18.55 14.83
N PHE A 210 -7.68 18.76 14.31
CA PHE A 210 -6.89 19.97 14.48
C PHE A 210 -6.50 20.51 13.10
N GLU A 211 -6.87 21.76 12.80
CA GLU A 211 -6.66 22.38 11.49
C GLU A 211 -5.80 23.64 11.63
N ALA A 212 -4.65 23.65 10.95
CA ALA A 212 -3.70 24.75 10.99
C ALA A 212 -2.93 24.90 9.67
N THR A 213 -2.60 26.13 9.29
CA THR A 213 -1.67 26.40 8.19
C THR A 213 -0.29 26.71 8.75
N VAL A 214 0.69 25.86 8.42
CA VAL A 214 2.03 25.89 9.01
C VAL A 214 3.08 26.32 7.99
N GLN A 215 4.10 27.04 8.47
CA GLN A 215 5.23 27.49 7.67
C GLN A 215 6.51 26.88 8.24
N MET A 216 7.12 25.98 7.48
CA MET A 216 8.33 25.29 7.91
C MET A 216 9.59 26.06 7.47
N PRO A 217 10.59 26.23 8.36
CA PRO A 217 11.87 26.83 7.99
C PRO A 217 12.64 25.90 7.06
N THR A 218 13.43 26.51 6.17
CA THR A 218 14.39 25.82 5.31
C THR A 218 15.71 25.63 6.08
N ALA A 219 16.61 24.78 5.56
CA ALA A 219 17.96 24.63 6.11
C ALA A 219 18.80 25.92 6.01
N THR A 220 18.40 26.86 5.15
CA THR A 220 19.01 28.18 5.04
C THR A 220 18.29 29.16 5.96
N ASP A 221 19.04 29.79 6.85
CA ASP A 221 18.51 30.75 7.82
C ASP A 221 17.72 31.88 7.14
N GLY A 222 16.50 32.12 7.63
CA GLY A 222 15.61 33.18 7.15
C GLY A 222 14.75 32.82 5.92
N LEU A 223 14.92 31.63 5.33
CA LEU A 223 14.06 31.15 4.24
C LEU A 223 13.02 30.14 4.76
N PHE A 224 11.78 30.28 4.31
CA PHE A 224 10.67 29.39 4.65
C PHE A 224 10.17 28.70 3.38
N TYR A 225 9.74 27.44 3.53
CA TYR A 225 8.94 26.79 2.49
C TYR A 225 7.58 27.49 2.37
N PRO A 226 6.88 27.35 1.22
CA PRO A 226 5.52 27.83 1.10
C PRO A 226 4.62 27.28 2.22
N PRO A 227 3.57 28.02 2.61
CA PRO A 227 2.65 27.56 3.65
C PRO A 227 2.00 26.21 3.29
N MET A 228 1.73 25.42 4.32
CA MET A 228 1.17 24.08 4.19
C MET A 228 -0.10 23.99 5.03
N GLN A 229 -1.24 23.74 4.38
CA GLN A 229 -2.52 23.51 5.06
C GLN A 229 -2.54 22.08 5.62
N VAL A 230 -2.58 21.95 6.95
CA VAL A 230 -2.51 20.67 7.65
C VAL A 230 -3.79 20.39 8.43
N ILE A 231 -4.37 19.23 8.18
CA ILE A 231 -5.50 18.66 8.91
C ILE A 231 -4.99 17.46 9.70
N PHE A 232 -4.78 17.62 11.00
CA PHE A 232 -4.39 16.52 11.88
C PHE A 232 -5.63 15.89 12.53
N ALA A 233 -5.89 14.62 12.21
CA ALA A 233 -7.00 13.83 12.72
C ALA A 233 -6.47 12.73 13.65
N LEU A 234 -6.75 12.85 14.95
CA LEU A 234 -6.34 11.87 15.97
C LEU A 234 -7.54 11.03 16.41
N LYS A 235 -7.56 9.76 16.01
CA LYS A 235 -8.60 8.80 16.40
C LYS A 235 -8.45 8.40 17.86
N GLU A 236 -9.55 8.25 18.59
CA GLU A 236 -9.53 7.71 19.96
C GLU A 236 -9.21 6.20 19.95
N ALA A 237 -9.92 5.42 19.14
CA ALA A 237 -9.73 3.98 18.99
C ALA A 237 -8.74 3.63 17.87
N ASN A 238 -8.01 2.52 18.04
CA ASN A 238 -7.20 1.91 16.99
C ASN A 238 -8.08 0.92 16.20
N ASN A 239 -8.40 1.28 14.96
CA ASN A 239 -9.23 0.47 14.04
C ASN A 239 -8.49 0.10 12.74
N GLY A 240 -7.17 0.28 12.70
CA GLY A 240 -6.33 -0.04 11.55
C GLY A 240 -6.27 1.03 10.46
N LYS A 241 -5.26 0.89 9.58
CA LYS A 241 -4.97 1.79 8.45
C LYS A 241 -6.18 2.00 7.52
N LEU A 242 -6.92 0.94 7.21
CA LEU A 242 -8.07 1.04 6.30
C LEU A 242 -9.17 1.94 6.87
N HIS A 243 -9.37 1.95 8.19
CA HIS A 243 -10.32 2.87 8.84
C HIS A 243 -9.82 4.32 8.84
N SER A 244 -8.50 4.52 8.87
CA SER A 244 -7.91 5.86 8.67
C SER A 244 -8.12 6.36 7.25
N HIS A 245 -8.01 5.49 6.24
CA HIS A 245 -8.39 5.80 4.86
C HIS A 245 -9.89 6.08 4.71
N LEU A 246 -10.75 5.42 5.49
CA LEU A 246 -12.20 5.68 5.48
C LEU A 246 -12.53 7.12 5.88
N TRP A 247 -11.90 7.63 6.95
CA TRP A 247 -12.00 9.05 7.33
C TRP A 247 -11.49 9.96 6.21
N PHE A 248 -10.34 9.65 5.61
CA PHE A 248 -9.79 10.47 4.54
C PHE A 248 -10.70 10.53 3.29
N PHE A 249 -11.13 9.38 2.76
CA PHE A 249 -11.86 9.33 1.49
C PHE A 249 -13.36 9.66 1.63
N ASN A 250 -14.03 9.13 2.66
CA ASN A 250 -15.48 9.24 2.77
C ASN A 250 -15.93 10.43 3.64
N ALA A 251 -15.07 10.96 4.52
CA ALA A 251 -15.36 12.18 5.28
C ALA A 251 -14.72 13.40 4.60
N PHE A 252 -13.39 13.45 4.54
CA PHE A 252 -12.67 14.67 4.14
C PHE A 252 -12.70 14.92 2.63
N CYS A 253 -12.39 13.91 1.81
CA CYS A 253 -12.41 14.05 0.35
C CYS A 253 -13.83 14.27 -0.20
N GLU A 254 -14.85 13.67 0.40
CA GLU A 254 -16.25 13.91 -0.02
C GLU A 254 -16.65 15.37 0.21
N GLN A 255 -16.11 16.00 1.26
CA GLN A 255 -16.39 17.39 1.57
C GLN A 255 -15.59 18.40 0.71
N LEU A 256 -14.30 18.14 0.48
CA LEU A 256 -13.38 19.00 -0.26
C LEU A 256 -13.39 18.75 -1.77
N ALA A 257 -13.91 17.60 -2.21
CA ALA A 257 -13.97 17.15 -3.60
C ALA A 257 -12.66 17.35 -4.40
N PRO A 258 -11.51 16.84 -3.91
CA PRO A 258 -10.22 17.11 -4.54
C PRO A 258 -10.14 16.49 -5.95
N LYS A 259 -9.37 17.10 -6.86
CA LYS A 259 -9.14 16.49 -8.19
C LYS A 259 -8.25 15.25 -8.10
N TYR A 260 -7.20 15.30 -7.28
CA TYR A 260 -6.23 14.24 -7.07
C TYR A 260 -6.03 13.95 -5.59
N THR A 261 -5.97 12.67 -5.25
CA THR A 261 -5.65 12.19 -3.89
C THR A 261 -4.32 11.46 -3.91
N VAL A 262 -3.44 11.74 -2.94
CA VAL A 262 -2.12 11.11 -2.83
C VAL A 262 -2.02 10.39 -1.48
N LEU A 263 -1.65 9.11 -1.50
CA LEU A 263 -1.42 8.31 -0.31
C LEU A 263 0.07 8.27 0.01
N VAL A 264 0.44 8.63 1.23
CA VAL A 264 1.81 8.59 1.74
C VAL A 264 1.84 7.89 3.10
N ASP A 265 2.78 6.97 3.32
CA ASP A 265 3.02 6.42 4.66
C ASP A 265 4.02 7.27 5.45
N VAL A 266 3.87 7.36 6.77
CA VAL A 266 4.90 7.99 7.62
C VAL A 266 6.23 7.26 7.44
N GLY A 267 7.31 8.04 7.28
CA GLY A 267 8.65 7.52 7.02
C GLY A 267 8.96 7.35 5.53
N THR A 268 7.98 7.58 4.66
CA THR A 268 8.22 7.73 3.22
C THR A 268 8.51 9.19 2.91
N ILE A 269 9.67 9.46 2.31
CA ILE A 269 10.16 10.79 1.96
C ILE A 269 10.07 10.96 0.44
N PRO A 270 9.04 11.64 -0.08
CA PRO A 270 8.95 11.94 -1.50
C PRO A 270 10.09 12.88 -1.92
N ALA A 271 10.72 12.61 -3.07
CA ALA A 271 11.63 13.59 -3.66
C ALA A 271 10.86 14.83 -4.13
N GLU A 272 11.57 15.96 -4.23
CA GLU A 272 11.03 17.29 -4.52
C GLU A 272 10.11 17.33 -5.76
N THR A 273 10.42 16.57 -6.80
CA THR A 273 9.60 16.57 -8.03
C THR A 273 8.55 15.45 -8.09
N SER A 274 8.51 14.55 -7.10
CA SER A 274 7.81 13.28 -7.22
C SER A 274 6.29 13.42 -7.23
N VAL A 275 5.72 14.18 -6.28
CA VAL A 275 4.25 14.41 -6.23
C VAL A 275 3.77 15.12 -7.50
N TYR A 276 4.49 16.15 -7.93
CA TYR A 276 4.21 16.85 -9.19
C TYR A 276 4.25 15.91 -10.39
N ARG A 277 5.25 15.02 -10.50
CA ARG A 277 5.38 14.06 -11.60
C ARG A 277 4.21 13.06 -11.65
N LEU A 278 3.72 12.61 -10.49
CA LEU A 278 2.53 11.77 -10.42
C LEU A 278 1.31 12.50 -10.98
N ILE A 279 1.03 13.71 -10.49
CA ILE A 279 -0.12 14.51 -10.93
C ILE A 279 -0.03 14.85 -12.42
N ARG A 280 1.13 15.32 -12.88
CA ARG A 280 1.40 15.67 -14.27
C ARG A 280 1.15 14.49 -15.22
N SER A 281 1.45 13.27 -14.80
CA SER A 281 1.18 12.08 -15.61
C SER A 281 -0.32 11.86 -15.84
N MET A 282 -1.14 12.09 -14.80
CA MET A 282 -2.61 12.01 -14.87
C MET A 282 -3.23 13.22 -15.60
N GLU A 283 -2.58 14.40 -15.57
CA GLU A 283 -3.03 15.56 -16.36
C GLU A 283 -2.80 15.37 -17.85
N ARG A 284 -1.68 14.73 -18.23
CA ARG A 284 -1.34 14.46 -19.63
C ARG A 284 -2.24 13.43 -20.28
N ASN A 285 -2.73 12.47 -19.50
CA ASN A 285 -3.64 11.45 -20.01
C ASN A 285 -4.84 11.33 -19.08
N ALA A 286 -5.97 11.87 -19.54
CA ALA A 286 -7.24 11.85 -18.83
C ALA A 286 -7.76 10.43 -18.55
N GLN A 287 -7.33 9.42 -19.31
CA GLN A 287 -7.69 8.01 -19.09
C GLN A 287 -7.03 7.41 -17.84
N ILE A 288 -6.00 8.07 -17.28
CA ILE A 288 -5.30 7.54 -16.11
C ILE A 288 -6.10 7.86 -14.85
N GLY A 289 -6.53 6.80 -14.17
CA GLY A 289 -7.28 6.85 -12.92
C GLY A 289 -6.40 6.71 -11.68
N GLY A 290 -5.23 6.05 -11.80
CA GLY A 290 -4.29 5.87 -10.70
C GLY A 290 -2.84 5.70 -11.17
N VAL A 291 -1.91 6.14 -10.34
CA VAL A 291 -0.46 6.08 -10.60
C VAL A 291 0.33 5.71 -9.37
N ALA A 292 1.42 4.96 -9.57
CA ALA A 292 2.38 4.62 -8.52
C ALA A 292 3.75 5.21 -8.86
N GLY A 293 4.42 5.72 -7.82
CA GLY A 293 5.82 6.11 -7.90
C GLY A 293 6.76 4.93 -7.58
N GLU A 294 8.05 5.16 -7.75
CA GLU A 294 9.10 4.24 -7.33
C GLU A 294 9.35 4.39 -5.83
N ILE A 295 9.15 3.30 -5.08
CA ILE A 295 9.61 3.21 -3.68
C ILE A 295 11.05 2.70 -3.70
N ALA A 296 11.96 3.48 -3.12
CA ALA A 296 13.38 3.14 -2.98
C ALA A 296 13.77 3.10 -1.50
N VAL A 297 14.77 2.30 -1.16
CA VAL A 297 15.33 2.26 0.21
C VAL A 297 16.30 3.43 0.36
N ASP A 298 16.14 4.24 1.40
CA ASP A 298 17.14 5.27 1.72
C ASP A 298 18.44 4.61 2.18
N ARG A 299 19.57 5.01 1.57
CA ARG A 299 20.94 4.53 1.86
C ARG A 299 21.02 3.02 2.20
N PRO A 300 20.83 2.10 1.25
CA PRO A 300 20.82 0.67 1.52
C PRO A 300 22.15 0.18 2.12
N GLN A 301 22.10 -0.40 3.32
CA GLN A 301 23.25 -1.05 3.95
C GLN A 301 23.43 -2.47 3.40
N PHE A 302 24.30 -2.63 2.40
CA PHE A 302 24.49 -3.92 1.70
C PHE A 302 25.11 -5.03 2.57
N PHE A 303 25.71 -4.69 3.71
CA PHE A 303 26.21 -5.67 4.67
C PHE A 303 25.09 -6.31 5.52
N ASN A 304 23.94 -5.65 5.66
CA ASN A 304 22.78 -6.24 6.32
C ASN A 304 21.98 -7.03 5.27
N PRO A 305 21.94 -8.39 5.38
CA PRO A 305 21.29 -9.21 4.36
C PRO A 305 19.79 -8.95 4.23
N VAL A 306 19.11 -8.51 5.29
CA VAL A 306 17.68 -8.18 5.28
C VAL A 306 17.42 -6.93 4.43
N ILE A 307 18.16 -5.84 4.71
CA ILE A 307 18.01 -4.57 3.99
C ILE A 307 18.40 -4.74 2.52
N ALA A 308 19.49 -5.45 2.25
CA ALA A 308 19.94 -5.73 0.90
C ALA A 308 18.91 -6.56 0.10
N ALA A 309 18.37 -7.63 0.69
CA ALA A 309 17.36 -8.45 0.03
C ALA A 309 16.08 -7.66 -0.29
N GLN A 310 15.62 -6.82 0.64
CA GLN A 310 14.44 -5.98 0.44
C GLN A 310 14.68 -4.90 -0.64
N HIS A 311 15.87 -4.29 -0.67
CA HIS A 311 16.26 -3.36 -1.73
C HIS A 311 16.24 -4.03 -3.11
N PHE A 312 16.82 -5.22 -3.24
CA PHE A 312 16.81 -5.99 -4.48
C PHE A 312 15.38 -6.25 -4.96
N GLU A 313 14.52 -6.71 -4.05
CA GLU A 313 13.14 -7.06 -4.41
C GLU A 313 12.31 -5.86 -4.87
N TYR A 314 12.39 -4.72 -4.15
CA TYR A 314 11.69 -3.51 -4.58
C TYR A 314 12.14 -3.05 -5.96
N LYS A 315 13.45 -3.07 -6.22
CA LYS A 315 13.98 -2.66 -7.51
C LYS A 315 13.55 -3.60 -8.64
N ILE A 316 13.60 -4.91 -8.44
CA ILE A 316 13.16 -5.87 -9.46
C ILE A 316 11.66 -5.78 -9.71
N ALA A 317 10.84 -5.65 -8.66
CA ALA A 317 9.39 -5.47 -8.80
C ALA A 317 9.05 -4.21 -9.62
N ASN A 318 9.75 -3.10 -9.38
CA ASN A 318 9.54 -1.84 -10.09
C ASN A 318 10.01 -1.90 -11.56
N ILE A 319 11.23 -2.41 -11.79
CA ILE A 319 11.85 -2.45 -13.12
C ILE A 319 11.16 -3.46 -14.03
N MET A 320 10.77 -4.63 -13.52
CA MET A 320 10.20 -5.70 -14.33
C MET A 320 8.68 -5.69 -14.28
N ASP A 321 8.08 -5.86 -13.10
CA ASP A 321 6.63 -6.09 -12.99
C ASP A 321 5.84 -4.80 -13.20
N ALA A 322 6.18 -3.71 -12.48
CA ALA A 322 5.46 -2.45 -12.62
C ALA A 322 5.60 -1.86 -14.02
N SER A 323 6.77 -2.01 -14.65
CA SER A 323 7.01 -1.57 -16.02
C SER A 323 6.18 -2.38 -17.04
N LEU A 324 6.19 -3.71 -16.96
CA LEU A 324 5.34 -4.58 -17.80
C LEU A 324 3.85 -4.23 -17.63
N GLN A 325 3.39 -4.13 -16.39
CA GLN A 325 1.99 -3.84 -16.06
C GLN A 325 1.57 -2.44 -16.56
N SER A 326 2.45 -1.45 -16.45
CA SER A 326 2.21 -0.09 -16.96
C SER A 326 2.09 -0.04 -18.49
N VAL A 327 2.78 -0.92 -19.23
CA VAL A 327 2.63 -1.05 -20.69
C VAL A 327 1.24 -1.57 -21.06
N PHE A 328 0.74 -2.57 -20.32
CA PHE A 328 -0.60 -3.09 -20.55
C PHE A 328 -1.70 -2.11 -20.12
N GLY A 329 -1.43 -1.28 -19.10
CA GLY A 329 -2.34 -0.25 -18.60
C GLY A 329 -3.16 -0.68 -17.39
N PHE A 330 -2.85 -1.84 -16.81
CA PHE A 330 -3.38 -2.30 -15.53
C PHE A 330 -2.22 -2.63 -14.60
N ILE A 331 -2.18 -2.01 -13.43
CA ILE A 331 -1.21 -2.32 -12.39
C ILE A 331 -1.96 -3.05 -11.28
N GLY A 332 -1.50 -4.25 -10.94
CA GLY A 332 -2.17 -5.11 -9.97
C GLY A 332 -2.06 -4.63 -8.53
N VAL A 333 -1.15 -3.68 -8.25
CA VAL A 333 -0.99 -3.01 -6.95
C VAL A 333 -0.48 -1.59 -7.15
N LEU A 334 -1.20 -0.62 -6.61
CA LEU A 334 -0.66 0.71 -6.36
C LEU A 334 -0.38 0.79 -4.85
N PRO A 335 0.89 0.82 -4.42
CA PRO A 335 1.22 0.75 -3.00
C PRO A 335 0.58 1.90 -2.22
N GLY A 336 -0.09 1.60 -1.10
CA GLY A 336 -0.61 2.62 -0.20
C GLY A 336 0.45 3.51 0.49
N ALA A 337 1.75 3.27 0.24
CA ALA A 337 2.86 4.07 0.77
C ALA A 337 3.25 5.26 -0.12
N PHE A 338 3.10 5.15 -1.45
CA PHE A 338 3.35 6.25 -2.38
C PHE A 338 2.61 6.04 -3.71
N SER A 339 1.33 6.44 -3.73
CA SER A 339 0.47 6.36 -4.90
C SER A 339 -0.47 7.56 -4.99
N ALA A 340 -0.97 7.84 -6.18
CA ALA A 340 -1.95 8.89 -6.40
C ALA A 340 -3.10 8.39 -7.26
N TYR A 341 -4.29 8.88 -6.97
CA TYR A 341 -5.54 8.54 -7.66
C TYR A 341 -6.25 9.80 -8.11
N ARG A 342 -6.96 9.71 -9.22
CA ARG A 342 -7.96 10.70 -9.57
C ARG A 342 -9.19 10.42 -8.72
N TYR A 343 -9.65 11.41 -7.97
CA TYR A 343 -10.77 11.21 -7.05
C TYR A 343 -12.03 10.74 -7.78
N GLN A 344 -12.33 11.33 -8.94
CA GLN A 344 -13.44 10.89 -9.80
C GLN A 344 -13.37 9.40 -10.17
N ALA A 345 -12.17 8.82 -10.35
CA ALA A 345 -11.99 7.44 -10.75
C ALA A 345 -12.24 6.44 -9.60
N ILE A 346 -12.14 6.88 -8.35
CA ILE A 346 -12.34 6.03 -7.16
C ILE A 346 -13.65 6.32 -6.42
N ARG A 347 -14.19 7.54 -6.53
CA ARG A 347 -15.40 7.99 -5.84
C ARG A 347 -16.60 7.08 -6.14
N ALA A 348 -17.34 6.77 -5.08
CA ALA A 348 -18.62 6.07 -5.16
C ALA A 348 -19.70 6.97 -5.77
N ILE A 349 -20.53 6.42 -6.66
CA ILE A 349 -21.69 7.08 -7.25
C ILE A 349 -22.88 6.18 -6.95
N ASP A 350 -23.93 6.73 -6.33
CA ASP A 350 -25.16 6.00 -5.98
C ASP A 350 -24.94 4.73 -5.13
N GLY A 351 -23.94 4.75 -4.24
CA GLY A 351 -23.60 3.61 -3.38
C GLY A 351 -22.83 2.49 -4.08
N GLU A 352 -22.45 2.67 -5.35
CA GLU A 352 -21.59 1.77 -6.09
C GLU A 352 -20.26 2.44 -6.44
N GLY A 353 -19.15 1.69 -6.38
CA GLY A 353 -17.87 2.16 -6.90
C GLY A 353 -16.64 1.56 -6.21
N PRO A 354 -15.44 1.92 -6.67
CA PRO A 354 -14.21 1.31 -6.20
C PRO A 354 -13.94 1.50 -4.70
N LEU A 355 -14.26 2.67 -4.14
CA LEU A 355 -14.10 2.91 -2.69
C LEU A 355 -15.04 2.05 -1.83
N VAL A 356 -16.25 1.73 -2.31
CA VAL A 356 -17.20 0.89 -1.57
C VAL A 356 -16.64 -0.52 -1.41
N GLU A 357 -16.11 -1.09 -2.49
CA GLU A 357 -15.44 -2.40 -2.45
C GLU A 357 -14.14 -2.33 -1.66
N TYR A 358 -13.37 -1.23 -1.71
CA TYR A 358 -12.15 -1.05 -0.90
C TYR A 358 -12.42 -1.11 0.61
N PHE A 359 -13.52 -0.52 1.07
CA PHE A 359 -13.90 -0.49 2.49
C PHE A 359 -14.81 -1.64 2.94
N LYS A 360 -15.15 -2.57 2.05
CA LYS A 360 -16.11 -3.63 2.32
C LYS A 360 -15.75 -4.52 3.50
N SER A 361 -14.46 -4.72 3.78
CA SER A 361 -14.05 -5.48 4.98
C SER A 361 -14.38 -4.79 6.29
N LEU A 362 -14.57 -3.46 6.29
CA LEU A 362 -14.98 -2.69 7.47
C LEU A 362 -16.51 -2.59 7.58
N THR A 363 -17.20 -2.48 6.45
CA THR A 363 -18.64 -2.20 6.41
C THR A 363 -19.51 -3.46 6.32
N ALA A 364 -19.02 -4.55 5.72
CA ALA A 364 -19.81 -5.77 5.55
C ALA A 364 -19.83 -6.63 6.82
N SER A 365 -21.01 -7.14 7.20
CA SER A 365 -21.16 -7.99 8.38
C SER A 365 -20.84 -9.46 8.07
N LYS A 366 -20.26 -10.19 9.03
CA LYS A 366 -20.05 -11.65 8.97
C LYS A 366 -21.32 -12.44 8.59
N LYS A 367 -22.51 -11.92 8.95
CA LYS A 367 -23.81 -12.55 8.65
C LYS A 367 -24.19 -12.47 7.17
N GLU A 368 -23.76 -11.44 6.45
CA GLU A 368 -24.18 -11.18 5.06
C GLU A 368 -23.37 -12.01 4.06
N LEU A 369 -22.08 -12.24 4.34
CA LEU A 369 -21.21 -13.03 3.45
C LEU A 369 -21.31 -14.55 3.70
N GLY A 370 -21.75 -14.99 4.87
CA GLY A 370 -21.64 -16.38 5.29
C GLY A 370 -20.20 -16.77 5.66
N CYS A 371 -20.04 -17.74 6.58
CA CYS A 371 -18.79 -18.00 7.29
C CYS A 371 -17.58 -18.34 6.38
N VAL A 372 -17.77 -19.21 5.37
CA VAL A 372 -16.68 -19.63 4.47
C VAL A 372 -16.29 -18.53 3.48
N CYS A 373 -17.26 -17.82 2.92
CA CYS A 373 -17.00 -16.70 2.01
C CYS A 373 -16.33 -15.54 2.75
N TRP A 374 -16.74 -15.26 3.99
CA TRP A 374 -16.12 -14.27 4.86
C TRP A 374 -14.62 -14.53 5.07
N LEU A 375 -14.19 -15.78 5.19
CA LEU A 375 -12.78 -16.13 5.42
C LEU A 375 -11.91 -15.97 4.17
N PHE A 376 -12.46 -16.29 2.99
CA PHE A 376 -11.81 -16.00 1.71
C PHE A 376 -11.68 -14.48 1.52
N VAL A 377 -12.77 -13.76 1.75
CA VAL A 377 -12.84 -12.31 1.64
C VAL A 377 -11.90 -11.62 2.63
N GLY A 378 -11.82 -12.09 3.87
CA GLY A 378 -10.88 -11.55 4.87
C GLY A 378 -9.42 -11.67 4.44
N ASN A 379 -9.01 -12.79 3.82
CA ASN A 379 -7.64 -12.93 3.30
C ASN A 379 -7.41 -12.11 2.02
N MET A 380 -8.43 -11.94 1.19
CA MET A 380 -8.40 -11.06 0.01
C MET A 380 -8.13 -9.60 0.42
N TYR A 381 -8.83 -9.12 1.46
CA TYR A 381 -8.68 -7.76 1.99
C TYR A 381 -7.41 -7.54 2.82
N LEU A 382 -6.53 -8.55 2.98
CA LEU A 382 -5.14 -8.32 3.42
C LEU A 382 -4.31 -7.58 2.36
N ALA A 383 -4.79 -7.52 1.12
CA ALA A 383 -4.21 -6.75 0.03
C ALA A 383 -5.29 -5.87 -0.63
N GLU A 384 -5.96 -5.07 0.20
CA GLU A 384 -7.01 -4.12 -0.14
C GLU A 384 -6.67 -3.24 -1.36
N ASP A 385 -5.43 -2.78 -1.46
CA ASP A 385 -4.95 -1.93 -2.56
C ASP A 385 -5.07 -2.64 -3.93
N ARG A 386 -4.91 -3.97 -3.97
CA ARG A 386 -5.06 -4.77 -5.19
C ARG A 386 -6.50 -4.86 -5.66
N ILE A 387 -7.43 -4.95 -4.70
CA ILE A 387 -8.87 -4.98 -4.97
C ILE A 387 -9.28 -3.62 -5.55
N LEU A 388 -8.83 -2.52 -4.94
CA LEU A 388 -9.09 -1.17 -5.44
C LEU A 388 -8.59 -1.01 -6.88
N CYS A 389 -7.38 -1.49 -7.20
CA CYS A 389 -6.84 -1.44 -8.56
C CYS A 389 -7.72 -2.20 -9.56
N PHE A 390 -8.21 -3.39 -9.20
CA PHE A 390 -9.12 -4.16 -10.05
C PHE A 390 -10.47 -3.44 -10.24
N GLU A 391 -11.04 -2.89 -9.18
CA GLU A 391 -12.34 -2.21 -9.25
C GLU A 391 -12.27 -0.89 -10.04
N ILE A 392 -11.13 -0.19 -10.03
CA ILE A 392 -10.90 0.97 -10.91
C ILE A 392 -10.93 0.54 -12.39
N LEU A 393 -10.26 -0.58 -12.72
CA LEU A 393 -10.23 -1.12 -14.09
C LEU A 393 -11.62 -1.62 -14.53
N ALA A 394 -12.32 -2.34 -13.66
CA ALA A 394 -13.62 -2.96 -13.93
C ALA A 394 -14.81 -2.00 -13.68
N ARG A 395 -14.56 -0.69 -13.62
CA ARG A 395 -15.60 0.31 -13.39
C ARG A 395 -16.55 0.38 -14.58
N ARG A 396 -17.86 0.32 -14.29
CA ARG A 396 -18.94 0.38 -15.29
C ARG A 396 -18.84 1.63 -16.16
N ASP A 397 -19.01 1.43 -17.47
CA ASP A 397 -19.03 2.46 -18.53
C ASP A 397 -17.79 3.37 -18.58
N CYS A 398 -16.74 3.03 -17.84
CA CYS A 398 -15.49 3.78 -17.80
C CYS A 398 -14.38 3.00 -18.49
N ASN A 399 -13.32 3.73 -18.84
CA ASN A 399 -12.13 3.18 -19.50
C ASN A 399 -10.84 3.53 -18.75
N TRP A 400 -10.88 3.59 -17.42
CA TRP A 400 -9.74 3.97 -16.58
C TRP A 400 -8.55 3.00 -16.72
N THR A 401 -7.35 3.57 -16.72
CA THR A 401 -6.08 2.82 -16.76
C THR A 401 -5.16 3.27 -15.63
N MET A 402 -4.14 2.46 -15.34
CA MET A 402 -3.15 2.75 -14.31
C MET A 402 -1.73 2.73 -14.88
N HIS A 403 -0.87 3.59 -14.35
CA HIS A 403 0.49 3.75 -14.84
C HIS A 403 1.54 3.89 -13.74
N TYR A 404 2.71 3.34 -14.01
CA TYR A 404 3.89 3.44 -13.16
C TYR A 404 4.76 4.60 -13.64
N VAL A 405 5.13 5.49 -12.73
CA VAL A 405 5.94 6.69 -12.99
C VAL A 405 7.30 6.51 -12.33
N LYS A 406 8.25 5.92 -13.07
CA LYS A 406 9.63 5.70 -12.59
C LYS A 406 10.27 6.97 -12.02
N ASP A 407 10.03 8.12 -12.66
CA ASP A 407 10.62 9.40 -12.28
C ASP A 407 10.07 9.97 -10.96
N ALA A 408 8.99 9.44 -10.41
CA ALA A 408 8.44 9.85 -9.13
C ALA A 408 8.98 8.94 -8.02
N ILE A 409 10.12 9.31 -7.44
CA ILE A 409 10.83 8.50 -6.44
C ILE A 409 10.44 8.94 -5.03
N ALA A 410 10.15 7.99 -4.16
CA ALA A 410 10.03 8.20 -2.73
C ALA A 410 10.95 7.25 -1.99
N SER A 411 11.80 7.79 -1.12
CA SER A 411 12.71 7.01 -0.30
C SER A 411 11.99 6.60 0.99
N THR A 412 12.12 5.34 1.40
CA THR A 412 11.62 4.87 2.69
C THR A 412 12.77 4.37 3.53
N ASP A 413 12.73 4.69 4.82
CA ASP A 413 13.62 4.06 5.79
C ASP A 413 13.17 2.62 6.00
N VAL A 414 14.08 1.67 5.77
CA VAL A 414 13.88 0.28 6.17
C VAL A 414 14.37 0.20 7.61
N PRO A 415 13.52 -0.08 8.61
CA PRO A 415 13.96 -0.07 10.00
C PRO A 415 15.18 -0.97 10.19
N GLU A 416 16.27 -0.41 10.71
CA GLU A 416 17.55 -1.12 10.96
C GLU A 416 17.36 -2.31 11.92
N VAL A 417 16.27 -2.28 12.70
CA VAL A 417 15.90 -3.26 13.73
C VAL A 417 14.85 -4.26 13.22
N ILE A 418 14.56 -4.36 11.92
CA ILE A 418 13.68 -5.43 11.42
C ILE A 418 14.27 -6.78 11.83
N THR A 419 13.64 -7.41 12.82
CA THR A 419 13.96 -8.78 13.16
C THR A 419 13.51 -9.66 12.00
N LEU A 420 14.19 -10.79 11.78
CA LEU A 420 13.78 -11.77 10.77
C LEU A 420 12.29 -12.17 10.93
N VAL A 421 11.78 -12.14 12.17
CA VAL A 421 10.39 -12.43 12.51
C VAL A 421 9.43 -11.39 11.93
N ASP A 422 9.75 -10.11 12.03
CA ASP A 422 8.90 -9.03 11.50
C ASP A 422 8.87 -9.03 9.98
N LEU A 423 10.02 -9.31 9.35
CA LEU A 423 10.10 -9.53 7.90
C LEU A 423 9.20 -10.69 7.47
N ILE A 424 9.27 -11.85 8.13
CA ILE A 424 8.43 -13.01 7.81
C ILE A 424 6.94 -12.68 7.96
N LYS A 425 6.54 -11.94 9.01
CA LYS A 425 5.15 -11.50 9.20
C LYS A 425 4.67 -10.59 8.07
N GLN A 426 5.49 -9.63 7.66
CA GLN A 426 5.21 -8.75 6.53
C GLN A 426 5.02 -9.54 5.23
N ARG A 427 5.90 -10.51 4.96
CA ARG A 427 5.83 -11.36 3.76
C ARG A 427 4.64 -12.29 3.76
N ARG A 428 4.28 -12.85 4.91
CA ARG A 428 3.03 -13.63 5.05
C ARG A 428 1.83 -12.80 4.63
N ARG A 429 1.71 -11.55 5.09
CA ARG A 429 0.63 -10.65 4.70
C ARG A 429 0.63 -10.43 3.19
N TRP A 430 1.79 -10.09 2.62
CA TRP A 430 1.92 -9.76 1.21
C TRP A 430 1.65 -10.95 0.29
N LEU A 431 2.24 -12.11 0.57
CA LEU A 431 2.07 -13.31 -0.26
C LEU A 431 0.63 -13.83 -0.23
N ASN A 432 0.05 -13.98 0.97
CA ASN A 432 -1.33 -14.47 1.11
C ASN A 432 -2.31 -13.48 0.48
N GLY A 433 -2.21 -12.19 0.80
CA GLY A 433 -3.08 -11.16 0.23
C GLY A 433 -2.95 -11.09 -1.30
N SER A 434 -1.72 -11.17 -1.84
CA SER A 434 -1.50 -11.14 -3.28
C SER A 434 -2.08 -12.35 -4.00
N PHE A 435 -1.98 -13.55 -3.42
CA PHE A 435 -2.53 -14.77 -4.00
C PHE A 435 -4.07 -14.71 -4.07
N PHE A 436 -4.73 -14.37 -2.95
CA PHE A 436 -6.19 -14.30 -2.90
C PHE A 436 -6.77 -13.16 -3.74
N ALA A 437 -6.15 -11.97 -3.71
CA ALA A 437 -6.55 -10.87 -4.58
C ALA A 437 -6.33 -11.20 -6.07
N GLY A 438 -5.27 -11.95 -6.39
CA GLY A 438 -5.02 -12.45 -7.74
C GLY A 438 -6.12 -13.41 -8.21
N LEU A 439 -6.54 -14.37 -7.38
CA LEU A 439 -7.66 -15.27 -7.69
C LEU A 439 -8.97 -14.49 -7.89
N PHE A 440 -9.25 -13.50 -7.04
CA PHE A 440 -10.42 -12.64 -7.17
C PHE A 440 -10.44 -11.90 -8.51
N ALA A 441 -9.30 -11.30 -8.89
CA ALA A 441 -9.19 -10.56 -10.14
C ALA A 441 -9.34 -11.48 -11.37
N ILE A 442 -8.81 -12.72 -11.31
CA ILE A 442 -8.99 -13.73 -12.37
C ILE A 442 -10.45 -14.17 -12.46
N TRP A 443 -11.09 -14.47 -11.33
CA TRP A 443 -12.49 -14.92 -11.29
C TRP A 443 -13.45 -13.86 -11.83
N ASN A 444 -13.20 -12.59 -11.52
CA ASN A 444 -14.05 -11.48 -11.92
C ASN A 444 -13.66 -10.85 -13.27
N PHE A 445 -12.65 -11.38 -13.96
CA PHE A 445 -12.14 -10.81 -15.22
C PHE A 445 -13.24 -10.60 -16.29
N GLY A 446 -14.28 -11.44 -16.30
CA GLY A 446 -15.42 -11.28 -17.22
C GLY A 446 -16.12 -9.90 -17.12
N ARG A 447 -16.01 -9.20 -15.98
CA ARG A 447 -16.49 -7.83 -15.80
C ARG A 447 -15.74 -6.83 -16.69
N VAL A 448 -14.45 -7.02 -16.90
CA VAL A 448 -13.66 -6.15 -17.80
C VAL A 448 -14.21 -6.21 -19.23
N TRP A 449 -14.68 -7.37 -19.69
CA TRP A 449 -15.28 -7.50 -21.01
C TRP A 449 -16.69 -6.91 -21.10
N ARG A 450 -17.53 -7.16 -20.09
CA ARG A 450 -18.96 -6.79 -20.09
C ARG A 450 -19.21 -5.34 -19.71
N ASP A 451 -18.55 -4.86 -18.65
CA ASP A 451 -18.96 -3.65 -17.94
C ASP A 451 -18.16 -2.41 -18.39
N THR A 452 -16.99 -2.58 -18.99
CA THR A 452 -16.08 -1.46 -19.32
C THR A 452 -16.23 -0.95 -20.75
N SER A 453 -15.97 0.34 -20.94
CA SER A 453 -15.99 1.02 -22.25
C SER A 453 -14.63 1.02 -22.97
N HIS A 454 -13.71 0.12 -22.59
CA HIS A 454 -12.42 -0.03 -23.26
C HIS A 454 -12.58 -0.54 -24.71
N SER A 455 -11.67 -0.12 -25.59
CA SER A 455 -11.60 -0.64 -26.97
C SER A 455 -11.31 -2.14 -26.99
N VAL A 456 -11.76 -2.85 -28.03
CA VAL A 456 -11.56 -4.30 -28.19
C VAL A 456 -10.08 -4.67 -28.12
N ALA A 457 -9.22 -3.90 -28.81
CA ALA A 457 -7.77 -4.10 -28.76
C ALA A 457 -7.22 -4.00 -27.32
N ARG A 458 -7.72 -3.05 -26.52
CA ARG A 458 -7.32 -2.91 -25.12
C ARG A 458 -7.83 -4.08 -24.27
N LYS A 459 -9.05 -4.54 -24.49
CA LYS A 459 -9.61 -5.74 -23.82
C LYS A 459 -8.81 -7.00 -24.13
N CYS A 460 -8.32 -7.16 -25.37
CA CYS A 460 -7.39 -8.25 -25.73
C CYS A 460 -6.06 -8.17 -24.96
N ILE A 461 -5.48 -6.96 -24.85
CA ILE A 461 -4.25 -6.75 -24.06
C ILE A 461 -4.46 -7.10 -22.59
N PHE A 462 -5.58 -6.68 -21.98
CA PHE A 462 -5.90 -7.06 -20.62
C PHE A 462 -6.06 -8.58 -20.50
N THR A 463 -6.74 -9.23 -21.45
CA THR A 463 -6.87 -10.70 -21.45
C THR A 463 -5.51 -11.38 -21.40
N LEU A 464 -4.55 -10.94 -22.21
CA LEU A 464 -3.18 -11.44 -22.18
C LEU A 464 -2.53 -11.26 -20.79
N GLN A 465 -2.71 -10.09 -20.19
CA GLN A 465 -2.18 -9.80 -18.85
C GLN A 465 -2.83 -10.66 -17.75
N PHE A 466 -4.15 -10.86 -17.78
CA PHE A 466 -4.85 -11.71 -16.82
C PHE A 466 -4.47 -13.19 -17.00
N THR A 467 -4.25 -13.66 -18.23
CA THR A 467 -3.70 -14.99 -18.50
C THR A 467 -2.28 -15.12 -17.92
N TYR A 468 -1.42 -14.13 -18.11
CA TYR A 468 -0.09 -14.10 -17.50
C TYR A 468 -0.17 -14.16 -15.97
N MET A 469 -1.05 -13.38 -15.34
CA MET A 469 -1.26 -13.41 -13.90
C MET A 469 -1.81 -14.76 -13.40
N ALA A 470 -2.67 -15.42 -14.18
CA ALA A 470 -3.17 -16.76 -13.86
C ALA A 470 -2.05 -17.80 -13.89
N VAL A 471 -1.17 -17.77 -14.90
CA VAL A 471 0.01 -18.64 -14.97
C VAL A 471 0.93 -18.41 -13.77
N LEU A 472 1.20 -17.15 -13.40
CA LEU A 472 1.99 -16.83 -12.21
C LEU A 472 1.36 -17.35 -10.92
N ASN A 473 0.05 -17.23 -10.75
CA ASN A 473 -0.64 -17.75 -9.56
C ASN A 473 -0.55 -19.28 -9.48
N VAL A 474 -0.64 -19.99 -10.60
CA VAL A 474 -0.43 -21.44 -10.65
C VAL A 474 1.01 -21.81 -10.29
N LEU A 475 2.00 -21.11 -10.83
CA LEU A 475 3.41 -21.32 -10.49
C LEU A 475 3.68 -21.06 -9.01
N ASN A 476 3.07 -20.02 -8.44
CA ASN A 476 3.19 -19.69 -7.01
C ASN A 476 2.52 -20.76 -6.13
N TRP A 477 1.38 -21.32 -6.54
CA TRP A 477 0.70 -22.39 -5.78
C TRP A 477 1.55 -23.66 -5.68
N PHE A 478 2.21 -24.05 -6.77
CA PHE A 478 3.08 -25.23 -6.84
C PHE A 478 4.57 -24.94 -6.59
N LEU A 479 4.89 -23.73 -6.08
CA LEU A 479 6.27 -23.29 -5.90
C LEU A 479 7.08 -24.25 -5.02
N LEU A 480 6.48 -24.74 -3.93
CA LEU A 480 7.14 -25.66 -2.99
C LEU A 480 7.50 -26.98 -3.66
N SER A 481 6.55 -27.63 -4.35
CA SER A 481 6.83 -28.88 -5.06
C SER A 481 7.80 -28.68 -6.20
N ASN A 482 7.70 -27.57 -6.95
CA ASN A 482 8.61 -27.28 -8.04
C ASN A 482 10.05 -27.09 -7.55
N LEU A 483 10.23 -26.41 -6.41
CA LEU A 483 11.52 -26.25 -5.76
C LEU A 483 12.09 -27.59 -5.28
N PHE A 484 11.28 -28.41 -4.60
CA PHE A 484 11.69 -29.72 -4.13
C PHE A 484 12.05 -30.66 -5.28
N LEU A 485 11.23 -30.73 -6.33
CA LEU A 485 11.47 -31.55 -7.51
C LEU A 485 12.74 -31.15 -8.25
N ALA A 486 12.96 -29.83 -8.44
CA ALA A 486 14.19 -29.33 -9.02
C ALA A 486 15.41 -29.78 -8.20
N PHE A 487 15.35 -29.64 -6.87
CA PHE A 487 16.40 -30.08 -5.96
C PHE A 487 16.65 -31.60 -6.04
N TYR A 488 15.58 -32.41 -5.91
CA TYR A 488 15.65 -33.86 -5.94
C TYR A 488 16.31 -34.36 -7.23
N TYR A 489 15.83 -33.89 -8.39
CA TYR A 489 16.35 -34.31 -9.68
C TYR A 489 17.80 -33.88 -9.93
N ILE A 490 18.18 -32.65 -9.56
CA ILE A 490 19.56 -32.18 -9.67
C ILE A 490 20.49 -33.00 -8.78
N LEU A 491 20.09 -33.26 -7.53
CA LEU A 491 20.89 -34.04 -6.59
C LEU A 491 21.05 -35.49 -7.05
N SER A 492 19.97 -36.12 -7.53
CA SER A 492 20.01 -37.49 -8.04
C SER A 492 20.92 -37.61 -9.27
N LEU A 493 20.89 -36.63 -10.18
CA LEU A 493 21.82 -36.55 -11.32
C LEU A 493 23.28 -36.44 -10.86
N ALA A 494 23.57 -35.61 -9.86
CA ALA A 494 24.92 -35.39 -9.36
C ALA A 494 25.53 -36.60 -8.63
N LEU A 495 24.71 -37.36 -7.88
CA LEU A 495 25.18 -38.49 -7.10
C LEU A 495 25.39 -39.77 -7.94
N PHE A 496 24.59 -39.99 -8.99
CA PHE A 496 24.58 -41.28 -9.72
C PHE A 496 25.65 -41.38 -10.83
N TYR A 497 26.05 -40.26 -11.45
CA TYR A 497 26.98 -40.26 -12.59
C TYR A 497 28.48 -40.39 -12.23
N ARG A 498 28.82 -40.70 -10.97
CA ARG A 498 30.19 -41.10 -10.50
C ARG A 498 31.35 -40.22 -11.00
N SER A 499 31.14 -38.93 -11.24
CA SER A 499 32.24 -38.00 -11.49
C SER A 499 32.74 -37.45 -10.14
N PRO A 500 33.99 -37.75 -9.72
CA PRO A 500 34.55 -37.27 -8.45
C PRO A 500 34.77 -35.75 -8.42
N VAL A 501 34.73 -35.10 -9.59
CA VAL A 501 34.74 -33.63 -9.75
C VAL A 501 33.32 -33.10 -9.58
N LEU A 502 32.31 -33.73 -10.19
CA LEU A 502 30.91 -33.36 -10.06
C LEU A 502 30.40 -33.51 -8.62
N LEU A 503 30.82 -34.55 -7.90
CA LEU A 503 30.45 -34.79 -6.50
C LEU A 503 31.07 -33.74 -5.56
N ARG A 504 32.36 -33.42 -5.72
CA ARG A 504 33.03 -32.38 -4.94
C ARG A 504 32.43 -31.00 -5.22
N VAL A 505 32.20 -30.67 -6.48
CA VAL A 505 31.56 -29.40 -6.86
C VAL A 505 30.11 -29.36 -6.42
N THR A 506 29.35 -30.46 -6.44
CA THR A 506 27.96 -30.48 -5.94
C THR A 506 27.89 -30.41 -4.42
N LEU A 507 28.86 -30.96 -3.68
CA LEU A 507 28.97 -30.82 -2.22
C LEU A 507 29.50 -29.45 -1.78
N THR A 508 30.44 -28.86 -2.53
CA THR A 508 30.89 -27.48 -2.33
C THR A 508 29.78 -26.50 -2.72
N MET A 509 29.08 -26.77 -3.84
CA MET A 509 27.84 -26.10 -4.21
C MET A 509 26.82 -26.32 -3.11
N TYR A 510 26.57 -27.51 -2.55
CA TYR A 510 25.65 -27.80 -1.43
C TYR A 510 25.89 -26.93 -0.19
N PHE A 511 27.15 -26.77 0.23
CA PHE A 511 27.54 -25.85 1.31
C PHE A 511 27.32 -24.37 0.95
N VAL A 512 27.42 -24.08 -0.34
CA VAL A 512 27.16 -22.80 -0.99
C VAL A 512 25.68 -22.70 -1.47
N LEU A 513 24.83 -23.74 -1.36
CA LEU A 513 23.47 -23.94 -1.96
C LEU A 513 22.41 -23.57 -0.96
N VAL A 514 22.70 -23.83 0.31
CA VAL A 514 22.03 -23.19 1.44
C VAL A 514 22.34 -21.68 1.47
N GLY A 515 23.36 -21.21 0.74
CA GLY A 515 23.77 -19.79 0.72
C GLY A 515 23.70 -19.01 -0.60
N SER A 516 23.58 -19.62 -1.79
CA SER A 516 23.76 -18.91 -3.07
C SER A 516 23.27 -19.60 -4.37
N LEU A 517 22.69 -20.79 -4.34
CA LEU A 517 22.14 -21.41 -5.56
C LEU A 517 20.64 -21.15 -5.63
N ILE A 518 20.14 -20.54 -6.69
CA ILE A 518 19.79 -21.29 -7.91
C ILE A 518 20.36 -20.61 -9.17
N ALA A 519 21.00 -19.45 -9.04
CA ALA A 519 21.08 -18.51 -10.15
C ALA A 519 22.48 -18.43 -10.79
N THR A 520 23.50 -18.14 -9.99
CA THR A 520 24.79 -17.66 -10.49
C THR A 520 25.69 -18.77 -11.04
N ALA A 521 25.56 -20.01 -10.55
CA ALA A 521 26.39 -21.12 -10.99
C ALA A 521 25.85 -21.82 -12.26
N ILE A 522 24.53 -21.92 -12.42
CA ILE A 522 23.91 -22.52 -13.62
C ILE A 522 24.21 -21.62 -14.84
N SER A 523 24.29 -20.31 -14.66
CA SER A 523 24.58 -19.37 -15.75
C SER A 523 26.05 -19.38 -16.23
N LEU A 524 27.01 -19.87 -15.43
CA LEU A 524 28.44 -19.82 -15.75
C LEU A 524 29.02 -21.15 -16.24
N PHE A 525 28.51 -22.31 -15.78
CA PHE A 525 29.03 -23.62 -16.22
C PHE A 525 28.23 -24.25 -17.37
N ALA A 526 27.02 -23.76 -17.61
CA ALA A 526 26.22 -24.18 -18.75
C ALA A 526 26.79 -23.64 -20.09
N LEU A 527 27.81 -22.78 -20.02
CA LEU A 527 28.64 -22.35 -21.15
C LEU A 527 29.77 -23.33 -21.53
N THR A 528 30.03 -24.42 -20.77
CA THR A 528 31.22 -25.27 -21.01
C THR A 528 31.03 -26.80 -20.93
N GLY A 529 29.86 -27.35 -20.58
CA GLY A 529 29.70 -28.80 -20.40
C GLY A 529 28.74 -29.48 -21.40
N GLN A 530 29.24 -30.33 -22.28
CA GLN A 530 28.42 -31.32 -23.00
C GLN A 530 28.00 -32.42 -22.03
N VAL A 531 26.71 -32.52 -21.71
CA VAL A 531 26.19 -33.57 -20.80
C VAL A 531 24.97 -34.22 -21.44
N HIS A 532 25.11 -35.47 -21.85
CA HIS A 532 23.98 -36.30 -22.27
C HIS A 532 23.18 -36.77 -21.05
N PHE A 533 21.91 -36.37 -20.98
CA PHE A 533 21.01 -36.70 -19.87
C PHE A 533 20.27 -38.03 -20.14
N MET A 534 20.51 -39.07 -19.33
CA MET A 534 19.62 -40.25 -19.25
C MET A 534 18.90 -40.26 -17.90
N ASP A 535 17.61 -40.62 -17.92
CA ASP A 535 16.82 -40.79 -16.69
C ASP A 535 17.33 -42.03 -15.91
N ILE A 536 17.23 -41.96 -14.59
CA ILE A 536 17.60 -43.04 -13.67
C ILE A 536 16.64 -44.23 -13.81
N ARG A 537 15.43 -44.01 -14.32
CA ARG A 537 14.42 -45.05 -14.54
C ARG A 537 14.39 -45.48 -16.01
N PRO A 538 14.54 -46.78 -16.31
CA PRO A 538 14.60 -47.29 -17.67
C PRO A 538 13.25 -47.24 -18.41
N ASP A 539 12.13 -47.13 -17.68
CA ASP A 539 10.76 -47.25 -18.22
C ASP A 539 10.22 -45.93 -18.80
N LEU A 540 10.92 -44.81 -18.60
CA LEU A 540 10.50 -43.50 -19.05
C LEU A 540 11.32 -43.03 -20.26
N VAL A 541 10.62 -42.55 -21.28
CA VAL A 541 11.25 -41.96 -22.46
C VAL A 541 11.96 -40.67 -22.05
N SER A 542 13.27 -40.61 -22.28
CA SER A 542 14.06 -39.40 -22.08
C SER A 542 13.73 -38.37 -23.15
N CYS A 543 13.49 -37.12 -22.75
CA CYS A 543 13.45 -36.02 -23.71
C CYS A 543 14.89 -35.72 -24.18
N SER A 544 15.08 -35.61 -25.49
CA SER A 544 16.26 -34.97 -26.06
C SER A 544 16.27 -33.51 -25.62
N VAL A 545 17.17 -33.18 -24.70
CA VAL A 545 17.53 -31.80 -24.36
C VAL A 545 18.76 -31.49 -25.20
N ALA A 546 18.68 -30.49 -26.08
CA ALA A 546 19.89 -30.05 -26.79
C ALA A 546 20.84 -29.41 -25.78
N ASP A 547 22.16 -29.62 -25.95
CA ASP A 547 23.20 -29.21 -24.99
C ASP A 547 23.08 -27.74 -24.52
N TRP A 548 22.50 -26.86 -25.35
CA TRP A 548 22.37 -25.43 -25.09
C TRP A 548 21.05 -24.98 -24.44
N GLU A 549 19.99 -25.80 -24.44
CA GLU A 549 18.63 -25.37 -24.02
C GLU A 549 18.53 -25.08 -22.52
N LEU A 550 19.10 -25.96 -21.69
CA LEU A 550 19.13 -25.79 -20.23
C LEU A 550 20.06 -24.63 -19.81
N PRO A 551 21.29 -24.51 -20.37
CA PRO A 551 22.10 -23.30 -20.23
C PRO A 551 21.39 -22.01 -20.61
N ALA A 552 20.74 -21.98 -21.77
CA ALA A 552 20.09 -20.79 -22.28
C ALA A 552 18.92 -20.37 -21.38
N GLY A 553 18.13 -21.32 -20.87
CA GLY A 553 17.06 -21.04 -19.92
C GLY A 553 17.57 -20.45 -18.59
N ALA A 554 18.68 -20.98 -18.06
CA ALA A 554 19.28 -20.46 -16.84
C ALA A 554 19.93 -19.08 -17.02
N VAL A 555 20.78 -18.92 -18.05
CA VAL A 555 21.44 -17.65 -18.37
C VAL A 555 20.40 -16.58 -18.69
N SER A 556 19.33 -16.91 -19.42
CA SER A 556 18.27 -15.94 -19.71
C SER A 556 17.50 -15.55 -18.44
N SER A 557 17.25 -16.47 -17.51
CA SER A 557 16.48 -16.16 -16.30
C SER A 557 17.10 -15.06 -15.42
N ILE A 558 18.43 -14.92 -15.42
CA ILE A 558 19.17 -13.96 -14.58
C ILE A 558 19.81 -12.88 -15.41
N GLY A 559 20.34 -13.25 -16.57
CA GLY A 559 20.88 -12.32 -17.56
C GLY A 559 19.84 -11.29 -17.98
N LEU A 560 18.57 -11.69 -18.18
CA LEU A 560 17.50 -10.73 -18.51
C LEU A 560 17.14 -9.80 -17.36
N VAL A 561 17.22 -10.27 -16.11
CA VAL A 561 17.02 -9.45 -14.92
C VAL A 561 18.09 -8.36 -14.84
N PHE A 562 19.36 -8.75 -14.99
CA PHE A 562 20.47 -7.80 -15.00
C PHE A 562 20.46 -6.89 -16.22
N LEU A 563 20.18 -7.41 -17.41
CA LEU A 563 20.07 -6.61 -18.62
C LEU A 563 18.95 -5.56 -18.50
N SER A 564 17.82 -5.94 -17.89
CA SER A 564 16.74 -5.01 -17.55
C SER A 564 17.22 -3.94 -16.58
N ALA A 565 17.85 -4.34 -15.47
CA ALA A 565 18.41 -3.42 -14.49
C ALA A 565 19.42 -2.43 -15.09
N PHE A 566 20.34 -2.90 -15.93
CA PHE A 566 21.31 -2.08 -16.64
C PHE A 566 20.64 -1.12 -17.61
N SER A 567 19.66 -1.59 -18.40
CA SER A 567 18.92 -0.72 -19.33
C SER A 567 18.14 0.38 -18.62
N HIS A 568 17.70 0.13 -17.38
CA HIS A 568 17.03 1.10 -16.53
C HIS A 568 18.01 1.97 -15.70
N GLY A 569 19.32 1.70 -15.73
CA GLY A 569 20.36 2.44 -15.01
C GLY A 569 20.52 2.09 -13.52
N GLU A 570 20.02 0.92 -13.08
CA GLU A 570 19.95 0.53 -11.67
C GLU A 570 21.07 -0.44 -11.28
N PHE A 571 22.29 0.09 -11.12
CA PHE A 571 23.48 -0.72 -10.84
C PHE A 571 23.55 -1.26 -9.40
N SER A 572 22.81 -0.67 -8.46
CA SER A 572 22.78 -1.06 -7.04
C SER A 572 22.25 -2.48 -6.80
N ILE A 573 21.56 -3.06 -7.78
CA ILE A 573 21.07 -4.44 -7.76
C ILE A 573 22.24 -5.43 -7.65
N LEU A 574 23.39 -5.15 -8.26
CA LEU A 574 24.57 -6.02 -8.22
C LEU A 574 25.08 -6.22 -6.77
N ALA A 575 25.09 -5.14 -5.99
CA ALA A 575 25.59 -5.16 -4.61
C ALA A 575 24.65 -5.88 -3.62
N SER A 576 23.38 -6.09 -4.00
CA SER A 576 22.36 -6.73 -3.15
C SER A 576 21.95 -8.13 -3.62
N THR A 577 22.46 -8.58 -4.78
CA THR A 577 22.09 -9.85 -5.42
C THR A 577 22.43 -11.05 -4.52
N ILE A 578 23.65 -11.09 -3.97
CA ILE A 578 24.13 -12.24 -3.20
C ILE A 578 23.26 -12.41 -1.94
N GLN A 579 23.00 -11.31 -1.24
CA GLN A 579 22.20 -11.26 -0.03
C GLN A 579 20.75 -11.65 -0.31
N TYR A 580 20.17 -11.21 -1.43
CA TYR A 580 18.82 -11.61 -1.83
C TYR A 580 18.71 -13.13 -2.00
N TYR A 581 19.63 -13.76 -2.73
CA TYR A 581 19.61 -15.21 -2.92
C TYR A 581 19.88 -15.98 -1.62
N PHE A 582 20.74 -15.47 -0.75
CA PHE A 582 20.95 -16.01 0.60
C PHE A 582 19.66 -16.00 1.43
N MET A 583 18.86 -14.93 1.33
CA MET A 583 17.61 -14.77 2.07
C MET A 583 16.43 -15.51 1.44
N LEU A 584 16.55 -16.04 0.22
CA LEU A 584 15.47 -16.69 -0.52
C LEU A 584 14.73 -17.79 0.27
N PRO A 585 15.41 -18.70 1.00
CA PRO A 585 14.74 -19.73 1.80
C PRO A 585 13.83 -19.15 2.89
N THR A 586 14.20 -18.02 3.49
CA THR A 586 13.37 -17.34 4.52
C THR A 586 12.06 -16.80 3.95
N PHE A 587 12.01 -16.54 2.64
CA PHE A 587 10.82 -16.06 1.94
C PHE A 587 9.84 -17.20 1.57
N ILE A 588 10.29 -18.45 1.55
CA ILE A 588 9.49 -19.60 1.08
C ILE A 588 8.64 -20.22 2.22
N GLN A 589 8.95 -19.93 3.49
CA GLN A 589 8.42 -20.68 4.65
C GLN A 589 7.30 -19.96 5.45
N SER A 590 6.62 -18.96 4.91
CA SER A 590 5.68 -18.14 5.71
C SER A 590 4.24 -18.66 5.81
N VAL A 591 3.98 -19.93 5.52
CA VAL A 591 2.61 -20.47 5.47
C VAL A 591 2.08 -20.97 6.84
N ALA A 592 2.93 -21.11 7.86
CA ALA A 592 2.51 -21.63 9.17
C ALA A 592 3.18 -20.92 10.36
N ALA A 593 2.53 -19.88 10.88
CA ALA A 593 2.76 -19.42 12.26
C ALA A 593 1.47 -18.86 12.85
N GLU A 594 1.18 -19.29 14.07
CA GLU A 594 -0.07 -19.11 14.81
C GLU A 594 -0.25 -17.66 15.29
N HIS A 595 -1.47 -17.13 15.20
CA HIS A 595 -1.92 -16.07 16.10
C HIS A 595 -2.96 -16.72 17.00
N GLU A 596 -2.79 -16.56 18.31
CA GLU A 596 -3.55 -17.28 19.35
C GLU A 596 -5.03 -16.90 19.44
N ASP A 597 -5.49 -15.83 18.78
CA ASP A 597 -6.85 -15.31 18.93
C ASP A 597 -7.64 -15.26 17.61
N VAL A 598 -7.72 -16.37 16.87
CA VAL A 598 -8.58 -16.42 15.68
C VAL A 598 -9.76 -17.38 15.87
N ASP A 599 -10.94 -16.84 15.57
CA ASP A 599 -12.25 -17.48 15.47
C ASP A 599 -12.13 -18.95 14.98
N SER A 600 -12.80 -19.89 15.63
CA SER A 600 -12.65 -21.33 15.36
C SER A 600 -12.85 -21.69 13.89
N SER A 601 -13.70 -20.94 13.20
CA SER A 601 -13.96 -21.04 11.77
C SER A 601 -12.73 -20.71 10.90
N PHE A 602 -11.92 -19.73 11.29
CA PHE A 602 -10.68 -19.38 10.58
C PHE A 602 -9.65 -20.50 10.68
N ARG A 603 -9.57 -21.17 11.84
CA ARG A 603 -8.69 -22.34 12.00
C ARG A 603 -9.09 -23.45 11.04
N VAL A 604 -10.38 -23.75 10.91
CA VAL A 604 -10.87 -24.77 9.97
C VAL A 604 -10.56 -24.40 8.53
N PHE A 605 -10.87 -23.18 8.09
CA PHE A 605 -10.54 -22.72 6.73
C PHE A 605 -9.06 -22.80 6.43
N ARG A 606 -8.21 -22.32 7.35
CA ARG A 606 -6.75 -22.41 7.21
C ARG A 606 -6.29 -23.86 7.10
N SER A 607 -6.77 -24.74 7.98
CA SER A 607 -6.41 -26.16 7.94
C SER A 607 -6.83 -26.82 6.64
N VAL A 608 -8.04 -26.54 6.13
CA VAL A 608 -8.52 -27.06 4.84
C VAL A 608 -7.69 -26.52 3.68
N LEU A 609 -7.39 -25.22 3.66
CA LEU A 609 -6.56 -24.60 2.64
C LEU A 609 -5.14 -25.20 2.65
N LEU A 610 -4.53 -25.31 3.83
CA LEU A 610 -3.20 -25.90 4.00
C LEU A 610 -3.18 -27.36 3.58
N LEU A 611 -4.17 -28.14 3.98
CA LEU A 611 -4.28 -29.54 3.61
C LEU A 611 -4.49 -29.68 2.10
N THR A 612 -5.33 -28.85 1.49
CA THR A 612 -5.54 -28.82 0.02
C THR A 612 -4.25 -28.44 -0.70
N TRP A 613 -3.53 -27.43 -0.20
CA TRP A 613 -2.26 -26.99 -0.75
C TRP A 613 -1.19 -28.09 -0.63
N LEU A 614 -1.06 -28.75 0.52
CA LEU A 614 -0.14 -29.86 0.75
C LEU A 614 -0.49 -31.08 -0.09
N LEU A 615 -1.76 -31.47 -0.16
CA LEU A 615 -2.22 -32.61 -0.96
C LEU A 615 -2.04 -32.36 -2.45
N SER A 616 -2.35 -31.16 -2.95
CA SER A 616 -2.13 -30.81 -4.36
C SER A 616 -0.65 -30.76 -4.71
N ASN A 617 0.19 -30.18 -3.86
CA ASN A 617 1.65 -30.19 -4.02
C ASN A 617 2.22 -31.61 -3.93
N GLY A 618 1.76 -32.45 -3.00
CA GLY A 618 2.16 -33.84 -2.87
C GLY A 618 1.71 -34.71 -4.05
N ALA A 619 0.49 -34.49 -4.57
CA ALA A 619 0.00 -35.14 -5.78
C ALA A 619 0.82 -34.73 -7.02
N TRP A 620 1.17 -33.44 -7.15
CA TRP A 620 2.06 -32.97 -8.20
C TRP A 620 3.45 -33.60 -8.10
N LEU A 621 4.00 -33.68 -6.88
CA LEU A 621 5.27 -34.34 -6.59
C LEU A 621 5.24 -35.82 -7.01
N TYR A 622 4.20 -36.55 -6.62
CA TYR A 622 4.02 -37.95 -6.99
C TYR A 622 3.86 -38.11 -8.51
N MET A 623 3.03 -37.29 -9.15
CA MET A 623 2.83 -37.31 -10.60
C MET A 623 4.14 -37.07 -11.35
N ALA A 624 4.87 -36.02 -10.99
CA ALA A 624 6.13 -35.67 -11.61
C ALA A 624 7.19 -36.75 -11.38
N THR A 625 7.30 -37.26 -10.15
CA THR A 625 8.27 -38.35 -9.84
C THR A 625 7.86 -39.70 -10.37
N SER A 626 6.61 -39.96 -10.75
CA SER A 626 6.18 -41.27 -11.26
C SER A 626 6.11 -41.33 -12.78
N PHE A 627 5.66 -40.26 -13.44
CA PHE A 627 5.31 -40.28 -14.87
C PHE A 627 6.18 -39.38 -15.75
N ILE A 628 6.94 -38.45 -15.17
CA ILE A 628 7.74 -37.48 -15.93
C ILE A 628 9.20 -37.82 -15.75
N SER A 629 9.95 -37.87 -16.86
CA SER A 629 11.40 -38.05 -16.77
C SER A 629 12.08 -36.77 -16.26
N CYS A 630 13.18 -36.95 -15.54
CA CYS A 630 13.98 -35.88 -14.95
C CYS A 630 14.38 -34.82 -15.98
N SER A 631 14.81 -35.25 -17.18
CA SER A 631 15.23 -34.34 -18.25
C SER A 631 14.06 -33.56 -18.84
N CYS A 632 12.89 -34.19 -19.06
CA CYS A 632 11.69 -33.51 -19.54
C CYS A 632 11.19 -32.48 -18.50
N TYR A 633 11.18 -32.84 -17.22
CA TYR A 633 10.70 -31.97 -16.15
C TYR A 633 11.54 -30.71 -16.01
N LEU A 634 12.87 -30.86 -15.89
CA LEU A 634 13.79 -29.72 -15.75
C LEU A 634 13.78 -28.83 -17.00
N LYS A 635 13.69 -29.41 -18.20
CA LYS A 635 13.53 -28.65 -19.45
C LYS A 635 12.26 -27.81 -19.44
N TYR A 636 11.11 -28.40 -19.11
CA TYR A 636 9.83 -27.68 -19.10
C TYR A 636 9.77 -26.58 -18.05
N LEU A 637 10.28 -26.86 -16.84
CA LEU A 637 10.37 -25.88 -15.77
C LEU A 637 11.27 -24.70 -16.16
N SER A 638 12.46 -24.98 -16.71
CA SER A 638 13.39 -23.95 -17.18
C SER A 638 12.78 -23.10 -18.30
N PHE A 639 12.14 -23.73 -19.29
CA PHE A 639 11.46 -23.02 -20.37
C PHE A 639 10.34 -22.12 -19.86
N THR A 640 9.52 -22.62 -18.92
CA THR A 640 8.42 -21.85 -18.34
C THR A 640 8.94 -20.60 -17.61
N VAL A 641 9.99 -20.75 -16.80
CA VAL A 641 10.63 -19.61 -16.10
C VAL A 641 11.27 -18.63 -17.10
N ALA A 642 11.93 -19.15 -18.15
CA ALA A 642 12.53 -18.32 -19.19
C ALA A 642 11.47 -17.49 -19.93
N VAL A 643 10.35 -18.10 -20.34
CA VAL A 643 9.23 -17.41 -21.00
C VAL A 643 8.67 -16.29 -20.13
N VAL A 644 8.42 -16.55 -18.84
CA VAL A 644 7.95 -15.54 -17.89
C VAL A 644 8.92 -14.36 -17.82
N ASN A 645 10.23 -14.63 -17.72
CA ASN A 645 11.24 -13.57 -17.66
C ASN A 645 11.43 -12.83 -18.98
N ILE A 646 11.27 -13.49 -20.13
CA ILE A 646 11.26 -12.85 -21.45
C ILE A 646 10.09 -11.88 -21.57
N ILE A 647 8.88 -12.28 -21.13
CA ILE A 647 7.71 -11.39 -21.13
C ILE A 647 7.97 -10.16 -20.26
N ARG A 648 8.51 -10.36 -19.04
CA ARG A 648 8.86 -9.26 -18.14
C ARG A 648 9.93 -8.34 -18.72
N PHE A 649 10.98 -8.90 -19.31
CA PHE A 649 12.05 -8.14 -19.95
C PHE A 649 11.53 -7.33 -21.14
N PHE A 650 10.74 -7.96 -22.02
CA PHE A 650 10.11 -7.28 -23.14
C PHE A 650 9.24 -6.11 -22.67
N GLY A 651 8.44 -6.31 -21.63
CA GLY A 651 7.67 -5.24 -21.00
C GLY A 651 8.52 -4.09 -20.49
N ALA A 652 9.64 -4.39 -19.81
CA ALA A 652 10.57 -3.38 -19.32
C ALA A 652 11.22 -2.56 -20.46
N ILE A 653 11.67 -3.22 -21.54
CA ILE A 653 12.25 -2.54 -22.70
C ILE A 653 11.22 -1.70 -23.44
N VAL A 654 10.01 -2.21 -23.65
CA VAL A 654 8.92 -1.45 -24.28
C VAL A 654 8.54 -0.24 -23.44
N PHE A 655 8.48 -0.39 -22.10
CA PHE A 655 8.26 0.71 -21.19
C PHE A 655 9.34 1.79 -21.33
N LEU A 656 10.62 1.37 -21.35
CA LEU A 656 11.75 2.27 -21.53
C LEU A 656 11.70 2.99 -22.90
N ALA A 657 11.36 2.27 -23.97
CA ALA A 657 11.19 2.84 -25.30
C ALA A 657 10.07 3.90 -25.32
N PHE A 658 8.91 3.61 -24.73
CA PHE A 658 7.84 4.60 -24.58
C PHE A 658 8.26 5.81 -23.75
N ARG A 659 9.06 5.61 -22.69
CA ARG A 659 9.59 6.70 -21.88
C ARG A 659 10.55 7.58 -22.68
N ILE A 660 11.49 7.00 -23.42
CA ILE A 660 12.44 7.74 -24.25
C ILE A 660 11.72 8.52 -25.35
N MET A 661 10.77 7.88 -26.06
CA MET A 661 9.96 8.56 -27.09
C MET A 661 9.15 9.72 -26.51
N ARG A 662 8.53 9.54 -25.33
CA ARG A 662 7.81 10.61 -24.62
C ARG A 662 8.75 11.73 -24.15
N GLY A 663 9.98 11.40 -23.74
CA GLY A 663 11.01 12.39 -23.39
C GLY A 663 11.48 13.20 -24.60
N ALA A 664 11.73 12.52 -25.72
CA ALA A 664 12.16 13.15 -26.97
C ALA A 664 11.09 14.10 -27.53
N THR A 665 9.83 13.68 -27.56
CA THR A 665 8.70 14.53 -27.97
C THR A 665 8.52 15.75 -27.06
N GLN A 666 8.75 15.61 -25.75
CA GLN A 666 8.72 16.76 -24.83
C GLN A 666 9.87 17.73 -25.06
N CYS A 667 11.08 17.20 -25.30
CA CYS A 667 12.23 18.04 -25.63
C CYS A 667 11.97 18.81 -26.93
N ALA A 668 11.48 18.12 -27.97
CA ALA A 668 11.10 18.73 -29.24
C ALA A 668 10.00 19.81 -29.06
N ALA A 669 8.95 19.54 -28.27
CA ALA A 669 7.91 20.52 -27.98
C ALA A 669 8.44 21.75 -27.22
N LYS A 670 9.36 21.56 -26.27
CA LYS A 670 10.01 22.68 -25.57
C LYS A 670 10.90 23.50 -26.50
N VAL A 671 11.64 22.85 -27.39
CA VAL A 671 12.47 23.52 -28.40
C VAL A 671 11.59 24.28 -29.40
N CYS A 672 10.49 23.69 -29.88
CA CYS A 672 9.50 24.38 -30.71
C CYS A 672 8.85 25.58 -30.00
N TYR A 673 8.56 25.46 -28.70
CA TYR A 673 8.03 26.58 -27.92
C TYR A 673 9.06 27.70 -27.74
N LEU A 674 10.31 27.37 -27.44
CA LEU A 674 11.40 28.35 -27.30
C LEU A 674 11.73 29.04 -28.62
N THR A 675 11.65 28.32 -29.75
CA THR A 675 11.84 28.90 -31.09
C THR A 675 10.65 29.76 -31.50
N ALA A 676 9.41 29.34 -31.24
CA ALA A 676 8.23 30.17 -31.48
C ALA A 676 8.13 31.41 -30.55
N ALA A 677 8.61 31.29 -29.31
CA ALA A 677 8.71 32.42 -28.38
C ALA A 677 9.80 33.41 -28.78
N ALA A 678 10.89 32.94 -29.41
CA ALA A 678 11.91 33.81 -29.99
C ALA A 678 11.35 34.71 -31.11
N ASP A 679 10.35 34.23 -31.88
CA ASP A 679 9.65 35.04 -32.90
C ASP A 679 8.63 36.04 -32.30
N CYS A 680 8.26 35.89 -31.02
CA CYS A 680 7.37 36.83 -30.30
C CYS A 680 8.12 37.93 -29.52
N LEU A 681 9.44 37.77 -29.32
CA LEU A 681 10.32 38.72 -28.65
C LEU A 681 10.54 40.07 -29.38
N PRO A 682 10.39 40.24 -30.71
CA PRO A 682 10.56 41.55 -31.34
C PRO A 682 9.43 42.54 -31.03
N ARG A 683 8.24 42.08 -30.59
CA ARG A 683 7.09 42.97 -30.31
C ARG A 683 7.10 43.60 -28.92
N PHE A 684 7.83 43.03 -27.95
CA PHE A 684 7.92 43.60 -26.59
C PHE A 684 9.05 44.63 -26.42
N ARG A 685 9.89 44.84 -27.45
CA ARG A 685 11.05 45.76 -27.38
C ARG A 685 10.79 47.16 -27.95
N GLN A 686 9.60 47.44 -28.49
CA GLN A 686 9.26 48.77 -29.02
C GLN A 686 8.48 49.66 -28.03
N ASP A 687 7.77 49.10 -27.05
CA ASP A 687 6.91 49.88 -26.14
C ASP A 687 7.56 50.31 -24.81
N THR A 688 8.84 50.03 -24.58
CA THR A 688 9.56 50.46 -23.34
C THR A 688 10.58 51.57 -23.57
N SER A 689 10.48 52.30 -24.68
CA SER A 689 11.35 53.46 -24.95
C SER A 689 10.71 54.82 -24.61
N ASN A 690 9.50 54.85 -24.06
CA ASN A 690 8.81 56.09 -23.63
C ASN A 690 7.90 55.87 -22.39
N VAL A 691 8.44 55.44 -21.24
CA VAL A 691 7.88 55.71 -19.89
C VAL A 691 9.00 55.79 -18.88
#